data_AF-A0A3P8XUJ6-F1
#
_entry.id   AF-A0A3P8XUJ6-F1
#
_cell.length_a   1.000
_cell.length_b   1.000
_cell.length_c   1.000
_cell.angle_alpha   90.00
_cell.angle_beta   90.00
_cell.angle_gamma   90.00
#
_symmetry.space_group_name_H-M   'P 1'
#
loop_
_entity.id
_entity.type
_entity.pdbx_description
1 polymer ?
#
loop_
_entity_poly.entity_id
_entity_poly.type
_entity_poly.pdbx_seq_one_letter_code
_entity_poly.pdbx_strand_id
1 'polypeptide(L)'
;MSGAQENKRRRPSKMYLVASDLKIQDQLEGTIRLRRGNLCQEQEGGRSRGDQLWVKVLDYGCMVKIDKQLLIDVPSDLTGLLEPVSDPESRLTLLNNPKDLYRLAALPLGAPLWVQIGQPGELAEAELRYLGPLTRGSTAVLFGVQLKGSAAGRGNSNGSYKGHHLFSCPEASGLFLPANQIALQRRPRSSDDRDNQEREHFSPSNQHHSHLNNHRNQNAAPTQSSGNITARTAEPGPPPGQASVLPRGTVSPPQLQVGQRVCFPLDDTIQGGEVKFCGPLPGRASTALCVGILLDSAVGNWDGSYKGEKICSFPSPQYGCLLPISKVSPEPRSRRQPPPLQTPKSPIKLAQPPAPKPSPISSPTSKPKIALMPPQLVSAKLALKPPPLTTPKPSAKPLPLPPTSPAIKPRTPPSPTTADKLQVSNGVPGPLSPGCDDGVDGKKEDTGLEVGSMVEVNDPPLFGVIHWIGRISGIAELVAGIELDQELTAGTDGSYLGERHFRCPANKGLFVKLRNCRRDSRFPAPEKPINQVERCNSIAFAEWGSERVEEPTPPVQEDQAKEVYQGWKRGIQGHLNSCYLDASLFSLFSCCSSVDWVLLWPSNPSDGPRCSQARDLLRCEIVNPLRRFGYVCASKTMALRRLLEAECSDPGFTNQEKDPEEFLNKLFQLLRVEPLLKIRSVTQTQQLQECHLYQLFPPSVPASPSSPSPLSPSLSPIPLSIPVARMRVASVQTLLETSFLHAGLKFAEAPSCLPLLMPRFGKDFKMFDAILPSLTIDITDLLDDTLRQCSICQAVAEWECLQCYEDLDITPGHLKQYCHTCNTQVHAHRKRQSHGPLKVGMPGGPWTGPLHGTRQRLALFAVTCIETSHYVSFVKHGPRPDDWLFFDSMADREGEENGFNVPQVRACPEVGRYLSLSEEKLGRLDPASLREPARRLLCDSYMCLYHSPELSLYK
;
A
#
# COMPACT_ATOMS: atom_id res chain seq x y z
N MET A 1 -10.94 -38.64 34.34
CA MET A 1 -11.48 -37.64 35.30
C MET A 1 -11.31 -36.26 34.70
N SER A 2 -12.15 -35.28 35.06
CA SER A 2 -12.02 -33.92 34.49
C SER A 2 -10.85 -33.17 35.13
N GLY A 3 -9.88 -32.76 34.31
CA GLY A 3 -8.78 -31.89 34.73
C GLY A 3 -9.12 -30.44 34.43
N ALA A 4 -9.41 -29.65 35.46
CA ALA A 4 -9.69 -28.23 35.29
C ALA A 4 -8.42 -27.47 34.89
N GLN A 5 -8.40 -26.89 33.69
CA GLN A 5 -7.36 -25.91 33.32
C GLN A 5 -7.64 -24.60 34.05
N GLU A 6 -6.71 -24.19 34.92
CA GLU A 6 -6.75 -22.86 35.52
C GLU A 6 -6.59 -21.79 34.44
N ASN A 7 -7.65 -21.00 34.22
CA ASN A 7 -7.59 -19.82 33.39
C ASN A 7 -6.67 -18.77 34.04
N LYS A 8 -5.39 -18.80 33.68
CA LYS A 8 -4.45 -17.68 33.93
C LYS A 8 -4.97 -16.45 33.20
N ARG A 9 -5.79 -15.65 33.90
CA ARG A 9 -6.24 -14.32 33.46
C ARG A 9 -5.00 -13.50 33.08
N ARG A 10 -4.79 -13.30 31.78
CA ARG A 10 -3.84 -12.29 31.28
C ARG A 10 -4.23 -10.95 31.90
N ARG A 11 -3.24 -10.14 32.28
CA ARG A 11 -3.52 -8.76 32.69
C ARG A 11 -4.06 -8.01 31.46
N PRO A 12 -5.03 -7.08 31.62
CA PRO A 12 -5.41 -6.21 30.52
C PRO A 12 -4.20 -5.36 30.14
N SER A 13 -3.88 -5.30 28.84
CA SER A 13 -2.83 -4.41 28.33
C SER A 13 -3.16 -2.97 28.69
N LYS A 14 -2.16 -2.21 29.14
CA LYS A 14 -2.32 -0.78 29.39
C LYS A 14 -2.57 -0.02 28.09
N MET A 15 -3.29 1.09 28.21
CA MET A 15 -3.73 1.92 27.08
C MET A 15 -3.39 3.38 27.38
N TYR A 16 -3.03 4.13 26.35
CA TYR A 16 -2.58 5.52 26.47
C TYR A 16 -3.14 6.38 25.33
N LEU A 17 -3.37 7.69 25.56
CA LEU A 17 -3.52 8.67 24.47
C LEU A 17 -2.22 9.48 24.30
N VAL A 18 -1.88 9.82 23.06
CA VAL A 18 -0.79 10.75 22.74
C VAL A 18 -1.17 12.17 23.20
N ALA A 19 -0.34 12.81 24.04
CA ALA A 19 -0.68 14.06 24.74
C ALA A 19 -0.63 15.32 23.86
N SER A 20 0.20 15.29 22.81
CA SER A 20 0.53 16.41 21.92
C SER A 20 0.99 15.88 20.55
N ASP A 21 0.89 16.65 19.48
CA ASP A 21 1.40 16.22 18.17
C ASP A 21 2.90 15.89 18.20
N LEU A 22 3.26 14.65 17.87
CA LEU A 22 4.63 14.15 17.86
C LEU A 22 5.10 13.90 16.42
N LYS A 23 6.37 14.23 16.17
CA LYS A 23 7.11 13.76 15.00
C LYS A 23 8.17 12.79 15.48
N ILE A 24 7.86 11.52 15.44
CA ILE A 24 8.78 10.45 15.82
C ILE A 24 9.58 10.11 14.57
N GLN A 25 10.90 10.24 14.66
CA GLN A 25 11.80 9.85 13.58
C GLN A 25 12.14 8.37 13.76
N ASP A 26 11.31 7.52 13.17
CA ASP A 26 11.61 6.11 13.03
C ASP A 26 12.67 5.87 11.95
N GLN A 27 13.43 4.79 12.10
CA GLN A 27 14.57 4.49 11.22
C GLN A 27 14.17 3.78 9.91
N LEU A 28 12.89 3.47 9.72
CA LEU A 28 12.36 2.58 8.67
C LEU A 28 11.13 3.20 7.97
N GLU A 29 10.19 3.75 8.74
CA GLU A 29 9.00 4.48 8.25
C GLU A 29 9.28 6.00 8.09
N GLY A 30 10.42 6.49 8.58
CA GLY A 30 10.80 7.89 8.50
C GLY A 30 10.11 8.76 9.57
N THR A 31 9.55 9.91 9.18
CA THR A 31 8.90 10.82 10.15
C THR A 31 7.44 10.47 10.39
N ILE A 32 7.20 9.49 11.27
CA ILE A 32 5.86 9.14 11.75
C ILE A 32 5.27 10.37 12.48
N ARG A 33 4.10 10.81 12.02
CA ARG A 33 3.36 11.94 12.64
C ARG A 33 2.21 11.39 13.45
N LEU A 34 2.38 11.36 14.77
CA LEU A 34 1.29 11.05 15.69
C LEU A 34 0.56 12.35 16.04
N ARG A 35 -0.76 12.35 15.93
CA ARG A 35 -1.60 13.46 16.39
C ARG A 35 -1.94 13.28 17.86
N ARG A 36 -2.14 14.41 18.52
CA ARG A 36 -2.75 14.50 19.85
C ARG A 36 -4.08 13.72 19.87
N GLY A 37 -4.25 12.84 20.85
CA GLY A 37 -5.42 11.97 20.99
C GLY A 37 -5.35 10.61 20.28
N ASN A 38 -4.26 10.28 19.57
CA ASN A 38 -4.08 8.93 19.03
C ASN A 38 -4.03 7.88 20.17
N LEU A 39 -4.74 6.76 19.98
CA LEU A 39 -4.89 5.69 20.97
C LEU A 39 -3.77 4.65 20.81
N CYS A 40 -3.12 4.32 21.92
CA CYS A 40 -1.92 3.50 21.98
C CYS A 40 -2.09 2.35 22.98
N GLN A 41 -1.50 1.18 22.72
CA GLN A 41 -1.51 0.00 23.59
C GLN A 41 -0.08 -0.38 24.01
N GLU A 42 0.14 -0.67 25.30
CA GLU A 42 1.45 -1.09 25.82
C GLU A 42 1.79 -2.53 25.41
N GLN A 43 3.01 -2.74 24.91
CA GLN A 43 3.49 -4.06 24.51
C GLN A 43 4.12 -4.81 25.71
N GLU A 44 3.43 -5.82 26.25
CA GLU A 44 4.03 -6.73 27.24
C GLU A 44 5.24 -7.47 26.63
N GLY A 45 6.41 -7.32 27.25
CA GLY A 45 7.66 -8.02 26.88
C GLY A 45 8.93 -7.20 27.12
N GLY A 46 8.87 -5.88 26.95
CA GLY A 46 10.02 -5.00 27.17
C GLY A 46 10.40 -4.83 28.64
N ARG A 47 11.68 -5.09 29.00
CA ARG A 47 12.23 -4.67 30.30
C ARG A 47 12.50 -3.16 30.32
N SER A 48 11.44 -2.36 30.37
CA SER A 48 11.46 -0.89 30.26
C SER A 48 12.05 -0.17 31.49
N ARG A 49 13.35 -0.40 31.76
CA ARG A 49 14.18 0.45 32.64
C ARG A 49 14.52 1.75 31.90
N GLY A 50 13.55 2.66 31.85
CA GLY A 50 13.69 4.00 31.29
C GLY A 50 12.35 4.71 31.16
N ASP A 51 12.39 5.98 30.79
CA ASP A 51 11.21 6.83 30.66
C ASP A 51 10.44 6.63 29.35
N GLN A 52 10.85 5.69 28.50
CA GLN A 52 10.21 5.36 27.23
C GLN A 52 9.43 4.04 27.29
N LEU A 53 8.29 4.00 26.60
CA LEU A 53 7.51 2.79 26.34
C LEU A 53 7.49 2.46 24.85
N TRP A 54 7.44 1.17 24.55
CA TRP A 54 7.00 0.68 23.25
C TRP A 54 5.49 0.53 23.27
N VAL A 55 4.82 1.20 22.33
CA VAL A 55 3.37 1.16 22.19
C VAL A 55 2.97 0.89 20.75
N LYS A 56 1.87 0.15 20.57
CA LYS A 56 1.18 0.01 19.28
C LYS A 56 0.17 1.14 19.14
N VAL A 57 0.25 1.95 18.10
CA VAL A 57 -0.78 2.96 17.81
C VAL A 57 -1.94 2.26 17.12
N LEU A 58 -3.10 2.18 17.77
CA LEU A 58 -4.23 1.44 17.24
C LEU A 58 -4.86 2.12 16.01
N ASP A 59 -4.77 3.45 15.92
CA ASP A 59 -5.26 4.22 14.77
C ASP A 59 -4.51 3.95 13.45
N TYR A 60 -3.24 3.52 13.52
CA TYR A 60 -2.36 3.34 12.36
C TYR A 60 -1.72 1.94 12.27
N GLY A 61 -1.93 1.08 13.27
CA GLY A 61 -1.32 -0.24 13.37
C GLY A 61 0.17 -0.26 13.74
N CYS A 62 0.91 0.84 13.55
CA CYS A 62 2.35 0.92 13.70
C CYS A 62 2.85 0.76 15.15
N MET A 63 4.13 0.37 15.29
CA MET A 63 4.83 0.20 16.56
C MET A 63 5.84 1.33 16.77
N VAL A 64 5.70 2.08 17.85
CA VAL A 64 6.50 3.29 18.11
C VAL A 64 7.01 3.32 19.54
N LYS A 65 8.12 4.04 19.74
CA LYS A 65 8.72 4.25 21.06
C LYS A 65 8.51 5.70 21.49
N ILE A 66 7.79 5.90 22.60
CA ILE A 66 7.34 7.21 23.07
C ILE A 66 7.78 7.42 24.52
N ASP A 67 8.23 8.64 24.86
CA ASP A 67 8.45 9.03 26.26
C ASP A 67 7.12 9.05 27.03
N LYS A 68 7.09 8.44 28.22
CA LYS A 68 5.91 8.33 29.10
C LYS A 68 5.28 9.68 29.43
N GLN A 69 6.07 10.75 29.43
CA GLN A 69 5.60 12.12 29.69
C GLN A 69 4.74 12.68 28.53
N LEU A 70 4.79 12.06 27.36
CA LEU A 70 3.99 12.40 26.17
C LEU A 70 2.77 11.48 26.00
N LEU A 71 2.48 10.64 27.00
CA LEU A 71 1.38 9.68 27.05
C LEU A 71 0.46 9.98 28.24
N ILE A 72 -0.85 9.92 28.00
CA ILE A 72 -1.90 10.04 29.03
C ILE A 72 -2.43 8.64 29.32
N ASP A 73 -2.29 8.13 30.55
CA ASP A 73 -2.80 6.80 30.95
C ASP A 73 -4.33 6.76 30.83
N VAL A 74 -4.86 5.77 30.13
CA VAL A 74 -6.31 5.60 29.91
C VAL A 74 -6.84 4.59 30.94
N PRO A 75 -7.79 4.99 31.81
CA PRO A 75 -8.40 4.06 32.76
C PRO A 75 -9.00 2.84 32.04
N SER A 76 -8.65 1.64 32.49
CA SER A 76 -8.97 0.38 31.81
C SER A 76 -10.47 0.09 31.65
N ASP A 77 -11.26 0.71 32.51
CA ASP A 77 -12.73 0.78 32.55
C ASP A 77 -13.33 1.76 31.53
N LEU A 78 -12.55 2.74 31.04
CA LEU A 78 -12.95 3.70 30.01
C LEU A 78 -12.40 3.34 28.61
N THR A 79 -11.35 2.52 28.50
CA THR A 79 -10.76 2.06 27.24
C THR A 79 -11.80 1.69 26.18
N GLY A 80 -12.74 0.81 26.51
CA GLY A 80 -13.73 0.30 25.56
C GLY A 80 -14.67 1.37 25.00
N LEU A 81 -14.87 2.49 25.69
CA LEU A 81 -15.70 3.62 25.23
C LEU A 81 -14.94 4.58 24.31
N LEU A 82 -13.60 4.55 24.34
CA LEU A 82 -12.70 5.39 23.56
C LEU A 82 -12.15 4.68 22.30
N GLU A 83 -12.06 3.36 22.35
CA GLU A 83 -11.67 2.48 21.24
C GLU A 83 -12.51 2.68 19.95
N PRO A 84 -13.85 2.78 19.97
CA PRO A 84 -14.65 3.00 18.76
C PRO A 84 -14.79 4.48 18.35
N VAL A 85 -14.16 5.42 19.05
CA VAL A 85 -14.18 6.85 18.69
C VAL A 85 -13.06 7.10 17.68
N SER A 86 -13.38 7.22 16.39
CA SER A 86 -12.39 7.36 15.31
C SER A 86 -11.62 8.68 15.28
N ASP A 87 -12.20 9.77 15.82
CA ASP A 87 -11.57 11.10 15.82
C ASP A 87 -10.69 11.31 17.07
N PRO A 88 -9.37 11.58 16.92
CA PRO A 88 -8.46 11.83 18.03
C PRO A 88 -8.86 13.02 18.92
N GLU A 89 -9.41 14.10 18.35
CA GLU A 89 -9.76 15.29 19.15
C GLU A 89 -11.01 15.05 20.00
N SER A 90 -12.03 14.41 19.44
CA SER A 90 -13.19 13.88 20.19
C SER A 90 -12.75 12.92 21.30
N ARG A 91 -11.87 11.97 20.99
CA ARG A 91 -11.38 10.95 21.94
C ARG A 91 -10.68 11.59 23.14
N LEU A 92 -9.82 12.59 22.90
CA LEU A 92 -9.17 13.34 23.97
C LEU A 92 -10.12 14.27 24.71
N THR A 93 -11.09 14.89 24.03
CA THR A 93 -12.12 15.74 24.65
C THR A 93 -12.98 14.95 25.64
N LEU A 94 -13.35 13.71 25.28
CA LEU A 94 -14.00 12.77 26.19
C LEU A 94 -13.13 12.41 27.40
N LEU A 95 -11.85 12.04 27.18
CA LEU A 95 -10.95 11.68 28.28
C LEU A 95 -10.67 12.86 29.24
N ASN A 96 -10.65 14.10 28.73
CA ASN A 96 -10.54 15.32 29.55
C ASN A 96 -11.78 15.58 30.42
N ASN A 97 -12.93 14.96 30.12
CA ASN A 97 -14.14 15.02 30.92
C ASN A 97 -14.60 13.60 31.35
N PRO A 98 -13.80 12.91 32.19
CA PRO A 98 -14.07 11.52 32.54
C PRO A 98 -15.38 11.36 33.33
N LYS A 99 -15.88 12.43 33.98
CA LYS A 99 -17.16 12.42 34.69
C LYS A 99 -18.33 12.13 33.76
N ASP A 100 -18.34 12.68 32.55
CA ASP A 100 -19.41 12.41 31.59
C ASP A 100 -19.23 11.06 30.88
N LEU A 101 -17.98 10.59 30.66
CA LEU A 101 -17.73 9.19 30.26
C LEU A 101 -18.26 8.19 31.30
N TYR A 102 -18.00 8.40 32.60
CA TYR A 102 -18.54 7.55 33.66
C TYR A 102 -20.07 7.59 33.75
N ARG A 103 -20.69 8.75 33.48
CA ARG A 103 -22.15 8.87 33.40
C ARG A 103 -22.74 8.16 32.19
N LEU A 104 -22.06 8.17 31.04
CA LEU A 104 -22.42 7.41 29.84
C LEU A 104 -22.28 5.89 30.10
N ALA A 105 -21.17 5.45 30.71
CA ALA A 105 -20.92 4.07 31.10
C ALA A 105 -21.98 3.50 32.08
N ALA A 106 -22.51 4.36 32.95
CA ALA A 106 -23.51 4.02 33.96
C ALA A 106 -24.97 4.32 33.53
N LEU A 107 -25.23 4.57 32.24
CA LEU A 107 -26.61 4.76 31.76
C LEU A 107 -27.41 3.44 31.86
N PRO A 108 -28.58 3.44 32.52
CA PRO A 108 -29.47 2.29 32.48
C PRO A 108 -30.10 2.13 31.09
N LEU A 109 -30.40 0.89 30.71
CA LEU A 109 -31.24 0.64 29.54
C LEU A 109 -32.64 1.25 29.77
N GLY A 110 -33.22 1.85 28.74
CA GLY A 110 -34.40 2.70 28.82
C GLY A 110 -34.09 4.19 29.10
N ALA A 111 -32.84 4.59 29.30
CA ALA A 111 -32.49 6.01 29.50
C ALA A 111 -32.75 6.86 28.25
N PRO A 112 -33.44 8.02 28.37
CA PRO A 112 -33.52 9.00 27.30
C PRO A 112 -32.19 9.75 27.15
N LEU A 113 -31.77 9.94 25.91
CA LEU A 113 -30.53 10.61 25.53
C LEU A 113 -30.70 11.29 24.16
N TRP A 114 -29.72 12.09 23.78
CA TRP A 114 -29.65 12.70 22.45
C TRP A 114 -28.52 12.06 21.65
N VAL A 115 -28.74 11.85 20.36
CA VAL A 115 -27.72 11.29 19.45
C VAL A 115 -27.55 12.17 18.22
N GLN A 116 -26.31 12.27 17.74
CA GLN A 116 -26.01 13.00 16.51
C GLN A 116 -26.39 12.15 15.29
N ILE A 117 -27.20 12.70 14.38
CA ILE A 117 -27.60 12.04 13.13
C ILE A 117 -27.29 12.97 11.96
N GLY A 118 -26.44 12.55 11.03
CA GLY A 118 -26.10 13.37 9.86
C GLY A 118 -25.09 14.47 10.18
N GLN A 119 -25.45 15.73 9.92
CA GLN A 119 -24.53 16.87 9.99
C GLN A 119 -24.09 17.18 11.44
N PRO A 120 -22.90 17.77 11.66
CA PRO A 120 -22.45 18.22 12.98
C PRO A 120 -23.46 19.18 13.65
N GLY A 121 -24.02 18.75 14.77
CA GLY A 121 -25.02 19.51 15.54
C GLY A 121 -26.48 19.10 15.34
N GLU A 122 -26.81 18.25 14.36
CA GLU A 122 -28.15 17.68 14.24
C GLU A 122 -28.35 16.59 15.31
N LEU A 123 -29.08 16.91 16.38
CA LEU A 123 -29.38 16.02 17.50
C LEU A 123 -30.81 15.49 17.44
N ALA A 124 -30.96 14.17 17.57
CA ALA A 124 -32.23 13.46 17.65
C ALA A 124 -32.45 12.86 19.04
N GLU A 125 -33.70 12.76 19.49
CA GLU A 125 -34.05 12.04 20.72
C GLU A 125 -33.97 10.53 20.49
N ALA A 126 -33.37 9.81 21.43
CA ALA A 126 -33.28 8.36 21.40
C ALA A 126 -33.31 7.75 22.82
N GLU A 127 -33.51 6.44 22.88
CA GLU A 127 -33.47 5.63 24.09
C GLU A 127 -32.31 4.63 24.03
N LEU A 128 -31.56 4.47 25.12
CA LEU A 128 -30.53 3.44 25.22
C LEU A 128 -31.17 2.04 25.32
N ARG A 129 -30.85 1.15 24.38
CA ARG A 129 -31.40 -0.22 24.32
C ARG A 129 -30.35 -1.31 24.53
N TYR A 130 -29.08 -0.99 24.26
CA TYR A 130 -27.94 -1.89 24.44
C TYR A 130 -26.66 -1.08 24.73
N LEU A 131 -25.77 -1.63 25.55
CA LEU A 131 -24.44 -1.06 25.83
C LEU A 131 -23.44 -2.20 25.96
N GLY A 132 -22.48 -2.30 25.03
CA GLY A 132 -21.48 -3.39 25.04
C GLY A 132 -20.78 -3.64 23.71
N PRO A 133 -19.97 -4.72 23.62
CA PRO A 133 -19.26 -5.09 22.40
C PRO A 133 -20.13 -5.91 21.43
N LEU A 134 -20.23 -5.43 20.18
CA LEU A 134 -21.08 -6.00 19.13
C LEU A 134 -20.65 -7.41 18.66
N THR A 135 -19.44 -7.86 19.00
CA THR A 135 -18.90 -9.17 18.64
C THR A 135 -18.19 -9.81 19.84
N ARG A 136 -18.33 -11.14 19.96
CA ARG A 136 -17.61 -11.92 21.00
C ARG A 136 -16.10 -11.77 20.80
N GLY A 137 -15.40 -11.31 21.83
CA GLY A 137 -13.95 -11.11 21.82
C GLY A 137 -13.49 -9.67 21.57
N SER A 138 -14.39 -8.74 21.24
CA SER A 138 -14.08 -7.31 21.15
C SER A 138 -14.14 -6.61 22.51
N THR A 139 -13.29 -5.60 22.71
CA THR A 139 -13.31 -4.67 23.86
C THR A 139 -14.04 -3.35 23.57
N ALA A 140 -14.24 -2.99 22.30
CA ALA A 140 -14.95 -1.77 21.90
C ALA A 140 -16.44 -1.81 22.31
N VAL A 141 -16.87 -0.86 23.14
CA VAL A 141 -18.23 -0.71 23.66
C VAL A 141 -18.98 0.35 22.86
N LEU A 142 -20.09 -0.06 22.23
CA LEU A 142 -20.98 0.84 21.50
C LEU A 142 -22.35 0.97 22.18
N PHE A 143 -22.98 2.12 21.98
CA PHE A 143 -24.32 2.46 22.44
C PHE A 143 -25.32 2.04 21.36
N GLY A 144 -26.04 0.95 21.59
CA GLY A 144 -27.19 0.56 20.78
C GLY A 144 -28.41 1.35 21.22
N VAL A 145 -28.91 2.22 20.35
CA VAL A 145 -29.99 3.18 20.65
C VAL A 145 -31.19 2.97 19.74
N GLN A 146 -32.39 3.28 20.23
CA GLN A 146 -33.61 3.37 19.43
C GLN A 146 -34.05 4.83 19.31
N LEU A 147 -34.21 5.31 18.08
CA LEU A 147 -34.65 6.66 17.76
C LEU A 147 -36.12 6.89 18.12
N LYS A 148 -36.45 8.14 18.49
CA LYS A 148 -37.79 8.58 18.91
C LYS A 148 -38.25 9.83 18.14
N GLY A 149 -39.53 10.17 18.32
CA GLY A 149 -40.15 11.35 17.71
C GLY A 149 -40.01 11.37 16.19
N SER A 150 -39.66 12.53 15.65
CA SER A 150 -39.41 12.75 14.21
C SER A 150 -38.15 12.07 13.66
N ALA A 151 -37.38 11.35 14.48
CA ALA A 151 -36.23 10.55 14.04
C ALA A 151 -36.48 9.05 13.97
N ALA A 152 -37.65 8.55 14.43
CA ALA A 152 -38.04 7.16 14.17
C ALA A 152 -38.10 6.90 12.64
N GLY A 153 -37.58 5.76 12.18
CA GLY A 153 -37.42 5.49 10.75
C GLY A 153 -36.14 6.06 10.08
N ARG A 154 -35.27 6.79 10.81
CA ARG A 154 -33.97 7.31 10.30
C ARG A 154 -32.74 6.47 10.70
N GLY A 155 -32.95 5.33 11.36
CA GLY A 155 -31.91 4.38 11.76
C GLY A 155 -31.59 3.35 10.67
N ASN A 156 -30.51 2.57 10.87
CA ASN A 156 -30.04 1.58 9.89
C ASN A 156 -30.15 0.12 10.38
N SER A 157 -30.73 -0.11 11.56
CA SER A 157 -30.90 -1.42 12.17
C SER A 157 -32.28 -1.58 12.82
N ASN A 158 -32.69 -2.82 13.05
CA ASN A 158 -33.80 -3.22 13.92
C ASN A 158 -33.32 -3.63 15.34
N GLY A 159 -32.05 -3.37 15.66
CA GLY A 159 -31.33 -3.79 16.87
C GLY A 159 -30.53 -5.09 16.70
N SER A 160 -30.45 -5.62 15.48
CA SER A 160 -29.49 -6.67 15.10
C SER A 160 -28.21 -6.11 14.46
N TYR A 161 -27.11 -6.87 14.60
CA TYR A 161 -25.81 -6.59 14.00
C TYR A 161 -25.17 -7.89 13.51
N LYS A 162 -24.80 -7.96 12.23
CA LYS A 162 -24.20 -9.15 11.57
C LYS A 162 -24.91 -10.49 11.90
N GLY A 163 -26.25 -10.48 11.90
CA GLY A 163 -27.08 -11.65 12.20
C GLY A 163 -27.28 -11.97 13.69
N HIS A 164 -26.61 -11.26 14.60
CA HIS A 164 -26.87 -11.36 16.04
C HIS A 164 -27.86 -10.27 16.48
N HIS A 165 -28.95 -10.68 17.12
CA HIS A 165 -29.95 -9.76 17.68
C HIS A 165 -29.51 -9.28 19.06
N LEU A 166 -29.27 -7.98 19.24
CA LEU A 166 -28.75 -7.40 20.49
C LEU A 166 -29.82 -6.66 21.31
N PHE A 167 -30.79 -6.03 20.63
CA PHE A 167 -32.00 -5.49 21.22
C PHE A 167 -33.14 -5.48 20.20
N SER A 168 -34.39 -5.31 20.63
CA SER A 168 -35.53 -5.13 19.72
C SER A 168 -35.98 -3.68 19.65
N CYS A 169 -36.10 -3.16 18.43
CA CYS A 169 -36.78 -1.91 18.10
C CYS A 169 -37.53 -2.07 16.75
N PRO A 170 -38.36 -1.08 16.34
CA PRO A 170 -38.94 -1.08 14.99
C PRO A 170 -37.87 -1.09 13.89
N GLU A 171 -38.26 -1.46 12.68
CA GLU A 171 -37.38 -1.40 11.51
C GLU A 171 -36.91 0.04 11.23
N ALA A 172 -35.71 0.16 10.65
CA ALA A 172 -35.03 1.44 10.39
C ALA A 172 -35.03 2.42 11.59
N SER A 173 -35.00 1.92 12.84
CA SER A 173 -35.13 2.77 14.05
C SER A 173 -34.03 2.55 15.08
N GLY A 174 -33.14 1.58 14.86
CA GLY A 174 -31.94 1.35 15.67
C GLY A 174 -30.68 1.93 15.04
N LEU A 175 -29.74 2.36 15.89
CA LEU A 175 -28.36 2.73 15.55
C LEU A 175 -27.39 2.13 16.58
N PHE A 176 -26.13 1.95 16.21
CA PHE A 176 -25.02 1.63 17.11
C PHE A 176 -23.94 2.70 17.00
N LEU A 177 -23.69 3.46 18.07
CA LEU A 177 -22.90 4.69 18.03
C LEU A 177 -21.76 4.69 19.07
N PRO A 178 -20.62 5.36 18.79
CA PRO A 178 -19.54 5.61 19.75
C PRO A 178 -19.88 6.75 20.74
N ALA A 179 -19.12 6.82 21.83
CA ALA A 179 -19.40 7.73 22.96
C ALA A 179 -19.42 9.23 22.59
N ASN A 180 -18.70 9.67 21.56
CA ASN A 180 -18.66 11.09 21.14
C ASN A 180 -19.93 11.53 20.39
N GLN A 181 -20.78 10.59 19.96
CA GLN A 181 -22.05 10.88 19.28
C GLN A 181 -23.27 10.83 20.21
N ILE A 182 -23.05 10.63 21.52
CA ILE A 182 -24.10 10.58 22.56
C ILE A 182 -24.02 11.82 23.45
N ALA A 183 -25.12 12.57 23.53
CA ALA A 183 -25.27 13.71 24.43
C ALA A 183 -26.28 13.39 25.56
N LEU A 184 -25.83 13.50 26.81
CA LEU A 184 -26.65 13.25 28.00
C LEU A 184 -27.76 14.31 28.14
N GLN A 185 -29.02 13.88 28.19
CA GLN A 185 -30.15 14.76 28.49
C GLN A 185 -29.94 15.39 29.89
N ARG A 186 -29.73 16.71 29.94
CA ARG A 186 -29.63 17.45 31.20
C ARG A 186 -31.01 17.45 31.87
N ARG A 187 -31.14 16.75 33.01
CA ARG A 187 -32.32 16.93 33.88
C ARG A 187 -32.45 18.41 34.22
N PRO A 188 -33.65 19.03 34.10
CA PRO A 188 -33.86 20.36 34.67
C PRO A 188 -33.61 20.29 36.19
N ARG A 189 -33.01 21.33 36.75
CA ARG A 189 -32.91 21.46 38.21
C ARG A 189 -34.33 21.56 38.79
N SER A 190 -34.60 20.80 39.84
CA SER A 190 -35.80 20.97 40.66
C SER A 190 -35.85 22.39 41.21
N SER A 191 -37.05 22.94 41.37
CA SER A 191 -37.30 24.36 41.62
C SER A 191 -37.16 24.81 43.08
N ASP A 192 -36.28 24.15 43.84
CA ASP A 192 -36.05 24.37 45.28
C ASP A 192 -34.62 24.88 45.52
N ASP A 193 -34.33 26.06 44.96
CA ASP A 193 -33.33 27.05 45.43
C ASP A 193 -33.32 28.22 44.43
N ARG A 194 -34.32 29.10 44.57
CA ARG A 194 -34.44 30.36 43.80
C ARG A 194 -34.59 31.55 44.74
N ASP A 195 -33.54 31.85 45.50
CA ASP A 195 -33.38 33.17 46.12
C ASP A 195 -31.91 33.49 46.48
N ASN A 196 -31.04 33.53 45.45
CA ASN A 196 -29.88 34.43 45.35
C ASN A 196 -29.09 34.22 44.06
N GLN A 197 -29.50 34.89 42.96
CA GLN A 197 -28.63 35.49 41.93
C GLN A 197 -29.47 36.11 40.80
N GLU A 198 -29.96 37.33 41.04
CA GLU A 198 -30.07 38.30 39.95
C GLU A 198 -28.71 38.96 39.73
N ARG A 199 -28.45 39.40 38.48
CA ARG A 199 -27.25 40.13 38.04
C ARG A 199 -25.99 39.25 38.02
N GLU A 200 -25.27 39.08 36.91
CA GLU A 200 -25.17 39.92 35.71
C GLU A 200 -25.22 39.11 34.40
N HIS A 201 -26.11 39.51 33.50
CA HIS A 201 -25.93 39.39 32.06
C HIS A 201 -25.93 40.82 31.51
N PHE A 202 -24.93 41.22 30.73
CA PHE A 202 -25.07 42.00 29.49
C PHE A 202 -23.70 42.28 28.84
N SER A 203 -23.48 41.75 27.64
CA SER A 203 -22.59 42.35 26.64
C SER A 203 -23.38 43.44 25.89
N PRO A 204 -22.76 44.49 25.28
CA PRO A 204 -22.17 44.30 23.94
C PRO A 204 -21.05 45.27 23.48
N SER A 205 -20.47 44.95 22.31
CA SER A 205 -19.97 45.83 21.21
C SER A 205 -19.09 47.09 21.43
N ASN A 206 -18.03 47.15 20.61
CA ASN A 206 -17.14 48.29 20.28
C ASN A 206 -17.76 49.71 20.24
N GLN A 207 -17.02 50.73 20.71
CA GLN A 207 -16.42 51.78 19.82
C GLN A 207 -15.39 52.70 20.54
N HIS A 208 -15.00 53.81 19.90
CA HIS A 208 -13.73 54.55 20.07
C HIS A 208 -13.67 55.66 21.16
N HIS A 209 -12.42 55.92 21.59
CA HIS A 209 -11.82 57.22 21.99
C HIS A 209 -12.19 57.97 23.28
N SER A 210 -11.11 58.52 23.88
CA SER A 210 -11.04 59.75 24.70
C SER A 210 -11.61 59.67 26.14
N HIS A 211 -11.09 60.38 27.14
CA HIS A 211 -9.76 60.98 27.35
C HIS A 211 -9.56 61.19 28.87
N LEU A 212 -8.33 61.56 29.28
CA LEU A 212 -8.01 62.28 30.54
C LEU A 212 -8.22 61.57 31.91
N ASN A 213 -7.11 61.53 32.67
CA ASN A 213 -6.94 62.03 34.05
C ASN A 213 -7.87 61.59 35.22
N ASN A 214 -7.38 61.52 36.46
CA ASN A 214 -6.01 61.48 37.01
C ASN A 214 -6.10 61.16 38.52
N HIS A 215 -5.06 60.52 39.08
CA HIS A 215 -4.75 60.51 40.53
C HIS A 215 -5.79 59.81 41.48
N ARG A 216 -5.50 59.49 42.74
CA ARG A 216 -4.27 59.11 43.50
C ARG A 216 -4.69 58.87 44.97
N ASN A 217 -3.89 58.14 45.76
CA ASN A 217 -3.93 58.13 47.24
C ASN A 217 -5.18 57.48 47.92
N GLN A 218 -5.15 56.97 49.16
CA GLN A 218 -4.05 56.50 50.03
C GLN A 218 -4.61 55.73 51.26
N ASN A 219 -3.74 55.02 51.99
CA ASN A 219 -3.87 54.64 53.42
C ASN A 219 -4.99 53.64 53.82
N ALA A 220 -4.93 52.93 54.97
CA ALA A 220 -3.81 52.39 55.76
C ALA A 220 -4.36 51.32 56.77
N ALA A 221 -3.51 50.42 57.27
CA ALA A 221 -3.85 49.48 58.36
C ALA A 221 -3.63 50.10 59.75
N PRO A 222 -3.97 49.39 60.86
CA PRO A 222 -2.86 48.96 61.74
C PRO A 222 -3.04 47.63 62.53
N THR A 223 -1.94 46.85 62.56
CA THR A 223 -1.34 46.10 63.70
C THR A 223 -2.12 45.14 64.64
N GLN A 224 -1.60 43.90 64.80
CA GLN A 224 -1.06 43.25 66.04
C GLN A 224 -1.06 41.70 65.88
N SER A 225 -0.16 40.87 66.43
CA SER A 225 1.12 41.11 67.15
C SER A 225 2.04 39.86 67.22
N SER A 226 3.35 40.07 66.97
CA SER A 226 4.53 39.50 67.68
C SER A 226 4.91 38.00 67.66
N GLY A 227 6.17 37.73 67.31
CA GLY A 227 6.89 36.46 67.54
C GLY A 227 8.31 36.42 66.90
N ASN A 228 9.36 36.81 67.64
CA ASN A 228 10.76 36.91 67.16
C ASN A 228 11.56 35.60 67.40
N ILE A 229 12.75 35.35 66.82
CA ILE A 229 14.10 35.85 67.26
C ILE A 229 15.21 35.60 66.18
N THR A 230 16.34 36.31 66.33
CA THR A 230 17.58 36.50 65.50
C THR A 230 18.48 35.24 65.28
N ALA A 231 19.64 35.20 64.58
CA ALA A 231 20.65 36.20 64.10
C ALA A 231 21.52 35.66 62.90
N ARG A 232 22.06 36.43 61.93
CA ARG A 232 23.35 37.19 61.77
C ARG A 232 24.72 36.44 61.57
N THR A 233 25.14 36.35 60.28
CA THR A 233 26.48 36.65 59.64
C THR A 233 27.86 36.02 60.04
N ALA A 234 28.57 35.49 59.00
CA ALA A 234 29.99 35.73 58.55
C ALA A 234 31.05 34.58 58.53
N GLU A 235 31.57 34.27 57.32
CA GLU A 235 32.95 33.83 56.89
C GLU A 235 33.73 32.68 57.60
N PRO A 236 34.80 32.06 56.99
CA PRO A 236 34.95 31.53 55.62
C PRO A 236 35.65 30.12 55.54
N GLY A 237 35.55 29.38 54.42
CA GLY A 237 36.44 28.20 54.13
C GLY A 237 35.85 27.05 53.26
N PRO A 238 36.62 26.35 52.39
CA PRO A 238 36.11 25.35 51.40
C PRO A 238 36.73 23.92 51.57
N PRO A 239 36.55 22.92 50.65
CA PRO A 239 35.61 22.68 49.53
C PRO A 239 34.89 21.27 49.67
N PRO A 240 34.47 20.55 48.60
CA PRO A 240 33.42 20.84 47.60
C PRO A 240 32.31 19.77 47.52
N GLY A 241 31.14 20.06 46.91
CA GLY A 241 30.24 18.99 46.44
C GLY A 241 28.81 19.38 46.00
N GLN A 242 28.53 19.26 44.69
CA GLN A 242 27.20 19.30 44.04
C GLN A 242 26.39 20.61 44.17
N ALA A 243 25.41 20.81 43.27
CA ALA A 243 24.67 22.08 43.14
C ALA A 243 23.27 21.91 42.53
N SER A 244 22.31 22.70 42.99
CA SER A 244 20.99 22.86 42.35
C SER A 244 20.46 24.31 42.42
N VAL A 245 20.29 24.88 41.24
CA VAL A 245 19.11 25.64 40.74
C VAL A 245 18.32 26.55 41.72
N LEU A 246 18.30 27.86 41.42
CA LEU A 246 17.09 28.72 41.30
C LEU A 246 17.50 30.07 40.59
N PRO A 247 16.60 30.99 40.16
CA PRO A 247 16.56 31.33 38.73
C PRO A 247 16.68 32.82 38.35
N ARG A 248 16.94 33.11 37.08
CA ARG A 248 16.54 34.37 36.40
C ARG A 248 16.59 34.27 34.88
N GLY A 249 15.72 35.03 34.20
CA GLY A 249 15.86 35.35 32.76
C GLY A 249 14.72 34.87 31.85
N THR A 250 13.70 35.71 31.66
CA THR A 250 12.83 35.64 30.48
C THR A 250 13.60 36.13 29.24
N VAL A 251 13.50 35.40 28.13
CA VAL A 251 14.20 35.72 26.87
C VAL A 251 13.21 35.70 25.71
N SER A 252 13.13 36.81 24.97
CA SER A 252 12.36 36.95 23.72
C SER A 252 13.10 36.33 22.53
N PRO A 253 12.40 35.90 21.46
CA PRO A 253 13.02 35.25 20.32
C PRO A 253 13.99 36.20 19.57
N PRO A 254 15.12 35.68 19.04
CA PRO A 254 16.14 36.51 18.40
C PRO A 254 15.67 37.05 17.05
N GLN A 255 15.80 38.36 16.85
CA GLN A 255 15.63 38.99 15.54
C GLN A 255 16.95 38.86 14.75
N LEU A 256 16.88 38.24 13.56
CA LEU A 256 18.02 38.18 12.64
C LEU A 256 18.20 39.54 11.95
N GLN A 257 19.45 39.99 11.80
CA GLN A 257 19.78 41.27 11.17
C GLN A 257 20.33 41.09 9.75
N VAL A 258 20.12 42.09 8.88
CA VAL A 258 20.77 42.15 7.56
C VAL A 258 22.29 42.27 7.77
N GLY A 259 23.07 41.50 7.03
CA GLY A 259 24.51 41.30 7.25
C GLY A 259 24.86 40.12 8.16
N GLN A 260 23.89 39.46 8.79
CA GLN A 260 24.16 38.34 9.69
C GLN A 260 24.45 37.04 8.92
N ARG A 261 25.50 36.33 9.34
CA ARG A 261 25.80 34.96 8.88
C ARG A 261 24.85 33.95 9.51
N VAL A 262 24.25 33.11 8.67
CA VAL A 262 23.22 32.13 9.02
C VAL A 262 23.43 30.81 8.29
N CYS A 263 22.87 29.73 8.85
CA CYS A 263 22.85 28.42 8.22
C CYS A 263 21.48 27.73 8.37
N PHE A 264 21.16 26.85 7.41
CA PHE A 264 19.93 26.07 7.36
C PHE A 264 20.17 24.72 6.64
N PRO A 265 19.38 23.68 6.93
CA PRO A 265 19.44 22.41 6.21
C PRO A 265 18.71 22.51 4.86
N LEU A 266 19.36 22.00 3.81
CA LEU A 266 18.83 21.83 2.46
C LEU A 266 19.42 20.53 1.88
N ASP A 267 18.56 19.60 1.48
CA ASP A 267 18.89 18.34 0.81
C ASP A 267 20.05 17.59 1.50
N ASP A 268 19.83 17.25 2.78
CA ASP A 268 20.76 16.63 3.73
C ASP A 268 22.12 17.32 3.96
N THR A 269 22.32 18.52 3.40
CA THR A 269 23.48 19.38 3.64
C THR A 269 23.11 20.61 4.47
N ILE A 270 24.07 21.17 5.23
CA ILE A 270 23.88 22.45 5.93
C ILE A 270 24.51 23.54 5.06
N GLN A 271 23.66 24.36 4.43
CA GLN A 271 24.08 25.50 3.64
C GLN A 271 24.29 26.74 4.52
N GLY A 272 25.27 27.56 4.14
CA GLY A 272 25.63 28.81 4.84
C GLY A 272 25.46 30.03 3.93
N GLY A 273 25.20 31.19 4.53
CA GLY A 273 25.04 32.44 3.79
C GLY A 273 24.86 33.67 4.67
N GLU A 274 24.68 34.82 4.03
CA GLU A 274 24.51 36.13 4.64
C GLU A 274 23.08 36.67 4.41
N VAL A 275 22.40 37.11 5.46
CA VAL A 275 21.05 37.70 5.37
C VAL A 275 21.11 39.02 4.60
N LYS A 276 20.42 39.09 3.45
CA LYS A 276 20.23 40.32 2.66
C LYS A 276 18.85 40.95 2.85
N PHE A 277 17.87 40.22 3.37
CA PHE A 277 16.55 40.72 3.73
C PHE A 277 16.01 39.98 4.96
N CYS A 278 15.32 40.67 5.86
CA CYS A 278 14.53 40.05 6.92
C CYS A 278 13.29 40.91 7.19
N GLY A 279 12.09 40.37 6.95
CA GLY A 279 10.84 41.12 7.07
C GLY A 279 9.60 40.37 6.59
N PRO A 280 8.41 40.96 6.71
CA PRO A 280 7.19 40.43 6.09
C PRO A 280 7.25 40.59 4.57
N LEU A 281 6.64 39.67 3.83
CA LEU A 281 6.53 39.75 2.37
C LEU A 281 5.29 40.55 1.92
N PRO A 282 5.37 41.31 0.81
CA PRO A 282 4.24 42.06 0.27
C PRO A 282 2.99 41.20 0.00
N GLY A 283 1.82 41.70 0.41
CA GLY A 283 0.53 41.07 0.13
C GLY A 283 0.33 39.69 0.79
N ARG A 284 0.67 39.56 2.08
CA ARG A 284 0.22 38.47 2.96
C ARG A 284 -0.61 39.04 4.12
N ALA A 285 -1.72 38.36 4.45
CA ALA A 285 -2.54 38.67 5.62
C ALA A 285 -1.97 38.14 6.95
N SER A 286 -0.88 37.36 6.91
CA SER A 286 -0.21 36.81 8.09
C SER A 286 1.20 37.40 8.26
N THR A 287 1.53 37.80 9.49
CA THR A 287 2.77 38.50 9.89
C THR A 287 4.02 37.61 9.91
N ALA A 288 4.04 36.54 9.11
CA ALA A 288 5.14 35.58 9.08
C ALA A 288 6.40 36.20 8.45
N LEU A 289 7.44 36.39 9.27
CA LEU A 289 8.74 36.93 8.84
C LEU A 289 9.48 35.94 7.95
N CYS A 290 9.94 36.43 6.80
CA CYS A 290 10.82 35.72 5.87
C CYS A 290 12.21 36.36 5.83
N VAL A 291 13.19 35.55 5.46
CA VAL A 291 14.61 35.88 5.42
C VAL A 291 15.15 35.56 4.03
N GLY A 292 15.66 36.58 3.35
CA GLY A 292 16.38 36.47 2.09
C GLY A 292 17.87 36.33 2.36
N ILE A 293 18.49 35.28 1.83
CA ILE A 293 19.88 34.89 2.13
C ILE A 293 20.68 34.85 0.82
N LEU A 294 21.86 35.49 0.82
CA LEU A 294 22.91 35.28 -0.16
C LEU A 294 23.74 34.07 0.29
N LEU A 295 23.68 32.97 -0.45
CA LEU A 295 24.40 31.74 -0.14
C LEU A 295 25.89 31.85 -0.48
N ASP A 296 26.72 31.09 0.23
CA ASP A 296 28.14 30.90 -0.13
C ASP A 296 28.32 29.99 -1.37
N SER A 297 27.25 29.28 -1.77
CA SER A 297 27.23 28.23 -2.78
C SER A 297 26.14 28.46 -3.85
N ALA A 298 26.36 27.96 -5.06
CA ALA A 298 25.49 28.16 -6.22
C ALA A 298 24.25 27.21 -6.24
N VAL A 299 23.58 27.04 -5.10
CA VAL A 299 22.43 26.11 -4.91
C VAL A 299 21.10 26.83 -4.66
N GLY A 300 21.09 28.16 -4.79
CA GLY A 300 19.90 29.00 -4.69
C GLY A 300 19.01 28.94 -5.95
N ASN A 301 17.82 29.50 -5.84
CA ASN A 301 16.83 29.56 -6.92
C ASN A 301 16.04 30.88 -6.95
N TRP A 302 16.48 31.91 -6.21
CA TRP A 302 15.75 33.16 -6.02
C TRP A 302 16.57 34.38 -6.46
N ASP A 303 15.97 35.24 -7.27
CA ASP A 303 16.62 36.43 -7.86
C ASP A 303 16.61 37.68 -6.93
N GLY A 304 15.79 37.63 -5.87
CA GLY A 304 15.52 38.77 -4.98
C GLY A 304 14.14 39.42 -5.20
N SER A 305 13.30 38.89 -6.10
CA SER A 305 11.98 39.43 -6.44
C SER A 305 10.84 38.56 -5.90
N TYR A 306 9.75 39.16 -5.43
CA TYR A 306 8.56 38.44 -4.97
C TYR A 306 7.31 39.07 -5.56
N LYS A 307 6.48 38.28 -6.26
CA LYS A 307 5.28 38.75 -7.00
C LYS A 307 5.55 39.92 -7.98
N GLY A 308 6.80 40.07 -8.46
CA GLY A 308 7.22 41.16 -9.35
C GLY A 308 7.83 42.38 -8.64
N GLU A 309 7.70 42.50 -7.32
CA GLU A 309 8.39 43.54 -6.54
C GLU A 309 9.80 43.07 -6.17
N LYS A 310 10.81 43.93 -6.37
CA LYS A 310 12.21 43.61 -6.07
C LYS A 310 12.56 43.97 -4.63
N ILE A 311 12.74 42.95 -3.79
CA ILE A 311 12.96 43.08 -2.35
C ILE A 311 14.45 43.22 -2.02
N CYS A 312 15.31 42.51 -2.74
CA CYS A 312 16.77 42.64 -2.65
C CYS A 312 17.43 42.28 -3.99
N SER A 313 18.77 42.19 -4.01
CA SER A 313 19.53 41.90 -5.24
C SER A 313 20.71 40.96 -4.96
N PHE A 314 20.77 39.86 -5.69
CA PHE A 314 21.88 38.91 -5.67
C PHE A 314 22.70 38.98 -6.98
N PRO A 315 23.97 38.51 -7.00
CA PRO A 315 24.78 38.48 -8.22
C PRO A 315 24.23 37.54 -9.31
N SER A 316 23.51 36.49 -8.90
CA SER A 316 22.80 35.54 -9.76
C SER A 316 21.69 34.86 -8.93
N PRO A 317 20.55 34.44 -9.51
CA PRO A 317 19.51 33.70 -8.80
C PRO A 317 20.01 32.41 -8.14
N GLN A 318 21.09 31.82 -8.68
CA GLN A 318 21.75 30.63 -8.14
C GLN A 318 22.39 30.85 -6.75
N TYR A 319 22.47 32.09 -6.26
CA TYR A 319 23.00 32.41 -4.94
C TYR A 319 21.95 33.03 -3.99
N GLY A 320 20.70 33.24 -4.44
CA GLY A 320 19.64 33.74 -3.59
C GLY A 320 18.71 32.64 -3.10
N CYS A 321 18.29 32.72 -1.84
CA CYS A 321 17.28 31.83 -1.23
C CYS A 321 16.34 32.63 -0.32
N LEU A 322 15.05 32.25 -0.28
CA LEU A 322 14.03 32.89 0.55
C LEU A 322 13.36 31.86 1.47
N LEU A 323 13.49 32.03 2.79
CA LEU A 323 13.00 31.07 3.79
C LEU A 323 12.18 31.74 4.89
N PRO A 324 11.24 31.03 5.56
CA PRO A 324 10.68 31.48 6.83
C PRO A 324 11.78 31.59 7.90
N ILE A 325 11.72 32.60 8.77
CA ILE A 325 12.73 32.81 9.82
C ILE A 325 12.93 31.60 10.73
N SER A 326 11.88 30.79 10.94
CA SER A 326 11.92 29.56 11.75
C SER A 326 12.72 28.40 11.13
N LYS A 327 13.16 28.49 9.87
CA LYS A 327 14.08 27.53 9.24
C LYS A 327 15.55 27.96 9.30
N VAL A 328 15.85 29.16 9.82
CA VAL A 328 17.15 29.82 9.67
C VAL A 328 17.80 30.01 11.04
N SER A 329 19.04 29.56 11.20
CA SER A 329 19.79 29.63 12.47
C SER A 329 21.05 30.50 12.35
N PRO A 330 21.46 31.24 13.40
CA PRO A 330 22.74 31.97 13.39
C PRO A 330 23.93 31.01 13.24
N GLU A 331 24.88 31.34 12.35
CA GLU A 331 26.05 30.47 12.12
C GLU A 331 27.03 30.54 13.32
N PRO A 332 27.37 29.39 13.96
CA PRO A 332 28.27 29.39 15.11
C PRO A 332 29.71 29.71 14.70
N ARG A 333 30.40 30.51 15.54
CA ARG A 333 31.74 31.07 15.23
C ARG A 333 32.81 30.02 14.90
N SER A 334 32.63 28.77 15.30
CA SER A 334 33.55 27.65 15.03
C SER A 334 33.56 27.13 13.59
N ARG A 335 32.55 27.45 12.76
CA ARG A 335 32.52 27.05 11.34
C ARG A 335 33.13 28.05 10.36
N ARG A 336 33.66 29.18 10.85
CA ARG A 336 34.22 30.26 10.03
C ARG A 336 35.54 29.85 9.35
N GLN A 337 35.46 29.36 8.11
CA GLN A 337 36.62 29.40 7.23
C GLN A 337 36.96 30.86 6.90
N PRO A 338 38.24 31.27 6.91
CA PRO A 338 38.64 32.59 6.45
C PRO A 338 38.48 32.69 4.92
N PRO A 339 38.06 33.83 4.36
CA PRO A 339 37.96 34.00 2.92
C PRO A 339 39.34 33.93 2.25
N PRO A 340 39.45 33.38 1.03
CA PRO A 340 40.73 33.30 0.32
C PRO A 340 41.26 34.69 -0.05
N LEU A 341 42.52 34.95 0.29
CA LEU A 341 43.24 36.17 -0.08
C LEU A 341 43.49 36.21 -1.60
N GLN A 342 42.58 36.83 -2.35
CA GLN A 342 42.84 37.20 -3.73
C GLN A 342 43.75 38.43 -3.78
N THR A 343 44.99 38.27 -4.26
CA THR A 343 45.83 39.40 -4.70
C THR A 343 45.43 39.83 -6.11
N PRO A 344 45.31 41.14 -6.41
CA PRO A 344 44.56 41.62 -7.57
C PRO A 344 45.37 41.65 -8.87
N LYS A 345 44.78 41.19 -9.98
CA LYS A 345 45.13 41.62 -11.35
C LYS A 345 43.90 41.75 -12.24
N SER A 346 43.73 42.94 -12.82
CA SER A 346 42.78 43.31 -13.86
C SER A 346 43.55 44.04 -14.97
N PRO A 347 42.95 44.38 -16.12
CA PRO A 347 42.00 43.61 -16.97
C PRO A 347 42.54 43.53 -18.44
N ILE A 348 41.66 43.27 -19.44
CA ILE A 348 41.65 43.80 -20.85
C ILE A 348 41.47 42.76 -22.02
N LYS A 349 40.41 43.02 -22.82
CA LYS A 349 40.09 42.68 -24.25
C LYS A 349 39.96 41.23 -24.80
N LEU A 350 38.74 40.99 -25.32
CA LEU A 350 38.33 40.55 -26.68
C LEU A 350 39.35 39.82 -27.61
N ALA A 351 38.91 38.68 -28.18
CA ALA A 351 38.65 38.46 -29.63
C ALA A 351 38.12 37.02 -29.91
N GLN A 352 37.72 36.70 -31.16
CA GLN A 352 37.20 35.39 -31.59
C GLN A 352 38.20 34.58 -32.50
N PRO A 353 37.83 33.80 -33.55
CA PRO A 353 38.36 32.45 -33.82
C PRO A 353 39.37 32.43 -35.03
N PRO A 354 39.76 31.32 -35.72
CA PRO A 354 39.32 29.91 -35.68
C PRO A 354 40.47 28.84 -35.73
N ALA A 355 40.16 27.60 -36.12
CA ALA A 355 41.06 26.43 -36.23
C ALA A 355 41.93 26.41 -37.54
N PRO A 356 42.95 25.53 -37.70
CA PRO A 356 42.75 24.07 -37.98
C PRO A 356 43.85 23.08 -37.47
N LYS A 357 43.73 21.80 -37.90
CA LYS A 357 44.67 20.64 -37.80
C LYS A 357 45.99 20.86 -38.59
N PRO A 358 47.13 20.12 -38.42
CA PRO A 358 47.22 18.64 -38.32
C PRO A 358 48.37 18.01 -37.46
N SER A 359 48.58 16.69 -37.66
CA SER A 359 49.57 15.72 -37.08
C SER A 359 50.91 15.70 -37.90
N PRO A 360 51.91 14.75 -37.80
CA PRO A 360 51.95 13.36 -37.26
C PRO A 360 53.33 12.85 -36.65
N ILE A 361 53.59 11.51 -36.67
CA ILE A 361 54.91 10.78 -36.59
C ILE A 361 55.57 10.63 -35.19
N SER A 362 56.21 9.51 -34.77
CA SER A 362 56.19 8.08 -35.17
C SER A 362 56.80 7.15 -34.07
N SER A 363 56.92 5.83 -34.32
CA SER A 363 57.52 4.80 -33.43
C SER A 363 59.04 4.57 -33.67
N PRO A 364 59.72 3.65 -32.93
CA PRO A 364 59.92 2.30 -33.50
C PRO A 364 59.96 1.07 -32.54
N THR A 365 59.70 -0.06 -33.19
CA THR A 365 59.68 -1.51 -32.88
C THR A 365 60.91 -2.21 -32.26
N SER A 366 60.72 -3.40 -31.64
CA SER A 366 61.24 -4.70 -32.16
C SER A 366 60.82 -5.96 -31.35
N LYS A 367 60.88 -7.15 -31.98
CA LYS A 367 60.62 -8.53 -31.44
C LYS A 367 61.39 -9.58 -32.27
N PRO A 368 61.65 -10.79 -31.72
CA PRO A 368 61.98 -11.98 -32.52
C PRO A 368 60.86 -13.08 -32.56
N LYS A 369 61.16 -14.33 -32.20
CA LYS A 369 60.40 -15.61 -32.44
C LYS A 369 60.54 -16.54 -31.20
N ILE A 370 59.95 -17.74 -31.07
CA ILE A 370 59.23 -18.65 -32.00
C ILE A 370 58.08 -19.41 -31.28
N ALA A 371 57.41 -20.40 -31.91
CA ALA A 371 56.31 -21.20 -31.35
C ALA A 371 56.25 -22.64 -31.90
N LEU A 372 55.42 -23.51 -31.27
CA LEU A 372 55.02 -24.86 -31.74
C LEU A 372 53.48 -25.04 -31.55
N MET A 373 52.88 -26.06 -32.20
CA MET A 373 51.45 -26.05 -32.64
C MET A 373 50.56 -27.14 -32.01
N PRO A 374 49.21 -27.02 -32.17
CA PRO A 374 48.44 -28.07 -32.89
C PRO A 374 47.64 -27.56 -34.13
N PRO A 375 47.02 -28.45 -34.95
CA PRO A 375 46.51 -28.14 -36.32
C PRO A 375 44.99 -27.87 -36.46
N GLN A 376 44.52 -27.70 -37.71
CA GLN A 376 43.15 -27.29 -38.14
C GLN A 376 42.38 -28.36 -38.96
N LEU A 377 41.11 -28.04 -39.33
CA LEU A 377 40.26 -28.45 -40.50
C LEU A 377 38.87 -28.98 -40.05
N VAL A 378 37.70 -28.74 -40.69
CA VAL A 378 37.21 -27.83 -41.77
C VAL A 378 35.84 -27.24 -41.29
N SER A 379 35.20 -26.20 -41.84
CA SER A 379 34.65 -26.08 -43.20
C SER A 379 34.22 -24.63 -43.56
N ALA A 380 33.65 -24.42 -44.75
CA ALA A 380 33.68 -23.14 -45.48
C ALA A 380 32.58 -22.09 -45.18
N LYS A 381 32.89 -20.83 -45.53
CA LYS A 381 31.96 -19.68 -45.66
C LYS A 381 31.57 -19.47 -47.13
N LEU A 382 30.48 -18.74 -47.35
CA LEU A 382 30.36 -17.76 -48.45
C LEU A 382 29.84 -16.42 -47.91
N ALA A 383 30.12 -15.32 -48.62
CA ALA A 383 29.85 -13.95 -48.18
C ALA A 383 29.79 -12.98 -49.39
N LEU A 384 29.33 -11.74 -49.19
CA LEU A 384 29.82 -10.50 -49.86
C LEU A 384 29.20 -9.22 -49.21
N LYS A 385 29.53 -8.01 -49.70
CA LYS A 385 29.25 -6.69 -49.04
C LYS A 385 28.67 -5.60 -50.00
N PRO A 386 27.99 -4.54 -49.47
CA PRO A 386 27.44 -3.38 -50.22
C PRO A 386 28.32 -2.09 -50.16
N PRO A 387 28.13 -1.12 -51.08
CA PRO A 387 27.45 0.19 -50.80
C PRO A 387 26.55 0.63 -52.02
N PRO A 388 26.08 1.89 -52.25
CA PRO A 388 26.14 3.18 -51.52
C PRO A 388 24.74 3.90 -51.39
N LEU A 389 24.66 5.24 -51.48
CA LEU A 389 23.44 6.09 -51.43
C LEU A 389 23.54 7.31 -52.39
N THR A 390 22.38 7.90 -52.79
CA THR A 390 22.20 9.31 -53.25
C THR A 390 20.71 9.77 -53.11
N THR A 391 20.41 11.08 -53.01
CA THR A 391 19.03 11.68 -52.94
C THR A 391 18.95 13.03 -53.69
N PRO A 392 17.76 13.63 -53.97
CA PRO A 392 17.34 14.85 -53.22
C PRO A 392 15.80 15.09 -53.11
N LYS A 393 15.29 16.28 -53.53
CA LYS A 393 13.94 16.91 -53.46
C LYS A 393 13.94 18.15 -54.43
N PRO A 394 12.88 18.99 -54.65
CA PRO A 394 11.42 18.93 -54.39
C PRO A 394 10.46 19.49 -55.53
N SER A 395 9.13 19.53 -55.26
CA SER A 395 8.10 20.57 -55.66
C SER A 395 7.05 20.36 -56.80
N ALA A 396 5.92 21.13 -56.71
CA ALA A 396 4.77 21.36 -57.64
C ALA A 396 3.43 20.54 -57.53
N LYS A 397 2.33 21.07 -58.12
CA LYS A 397 0.85 20.70 -58.12
C LYS A 397 0.28 20.76 -59.58
N PRO A 398 -1.01 20.44 -59.98
CA PRO A 398 -2.29 20.25 -59.24
C PRO A 398 -3.28 19.11 -59.72
N LEU A 399 -4.57 19.20 -59.27
CA LEU A 399 -5.81 18.36 -59.35
C LEU A 399 -6.42 17.96 -60.74
N PRO A 400 -7.33 16.94 -60.84
CA PRO A 400 -8.83 17.11 -60.75
C PRO A 400 -9.69 15.93 -60.14
N LEU A 401 -11.04 16.02 -60.22
CA LEU A 401 -12.18 15.17 -59.69
C LEU A 401 -13.31 15.02 -60.77
N PRO A 402 -14.52 14.36 -60.60
CA PRO A 402 -15.17 13.59 -59.51
C PRO A 402 -15.43 12.09 -59.88
N PRO A 403 -16.62 11.39 -60.05
CA PRO A 403 -18.09 11.71 -60.04
C PRO A 403 -18.98 10.84 -59.06
N THR A 404 -20.32 10.64 -59.29
CA THR A 404 -21.29 10.06 -58.30
C THR A 404 -22.64 9.49 -58.83
N SER A 405 -23.47 8.86 -57.94
CA SER A 405 -24.95 8.59 -57.97
C SER A 405 -25.48 7.30 -58.68
N PRO A 406 -26.77 6.83 -58.55
CA PRO A 406 -27.98 7.37 -57.87
C PRO A 406 -28.82 6.34 -57.00
N ALA A 407 -30.11 6.59 -56.70
CA ALA A 407 -31.03 5.77 -55.85
C ALA A 407 -32.53 5.83 -56.27
N ILE A 408 -33.44 4.95 -55.76
CA ILE A 408 -34.92 4.93 -56.02
C ILE A 408 -35.78 4.22 -54.91
N LYS A 409 -37.13 4.27 -55.00
CA LYS A 409 -38.16 3.98 -53.94
C LYS A 409 -38.96 2.64 -54.08
N PRO A 410 -39.81 2.22 -53.08
CA PRO A 410 -40.31 0.83 -52.91
C PRO A 410 -41.79 0.53 -53.31
N ARG A 411 -42.23 -0.74 -53.18
CA ARG A 411 -43.63 -1.24 -53.26
C ARG A 411 -43.90 -2.49 -52.35
N THR A 412 -45.16 -2.68 -51.95
CA THR A 412 -45.80 -3.86 -51.28
C THR A 412 -46.61 -4.69 -52.32
N PRO A 413 -47.45 -5.74 -52.03
CA PRO A 413 -47.90 -6.43 -50.78
C PRO A 413 -47.73 -7.99 -50.92
N PRO A 414 -48.55 -8.97 -50.39
CA PRO A 414 -49.62 -8.98 -49.36
C PRO A 414 -49.58 -10.15 -48.31
N SER A 415 -50.61 -10.21 -47.45
CA SER A 415 -51.08 -11.34 -46.60
C SER A 415 -52.59 -11.58 -46.88
N PRO A 416 -53.30 -12.70 -46.54
CA PRO A 416 -53.47 -13.34 -45.20
C PRO A 416 -53.32 -14.91 -45.26
N THR A 417 -54.01 -15.87 -44.60
CA THR A 417 -55.25 -15.96 -43.76
C THR A 417 -55.39 -17.33 -43.03
N THR A 418 -56.01 -17.39 -41.83
CA THR A 418 -56.82 -18.51 -41.20
C THR A 418 -56.27 -19.96 -41.08
N ALA A 419 -56.70 -20.86 -40.18
CA ALA A 419 -57.45 -20.85 -38.89
C ALA A 419 -57.48 -22.29 -38.28
N ASP A 420 -58.16 -22.50 -37.14
CA ASP A 420 -58.46 -23.80 -36.47
C ASP A 420 -57.25 -24.54 -35.81
N LYS A 421 -57.37 -25.33 -34.72
CA LYS A 421 -58.53 -25.68 -33.86
C LYS A 421 -58.13 -26.00 -32.40
N LEU A 422 -59.11 -26.12 -31.49
CA LEU A 422 -58.95 -26.31 -30.03
C LEU A 422 -59.23 -27.74 -29.52
N GLN A 423 -58.52 -28.16 -28.45
CA GLN A 423 -58.98 -28.97 -27.29
C GLN A 423 -57.84 -28.93 -26.20
N VAL A 424 -58.03 -28.43 -24.97
CA VAL A 424 -58.73 -29.01 -23.78
C VAL A 424 -57.94 -30.21 -23.19
N SER A 425 -57.50 -30.27 -21.91
CA SER A 425 -58.00 -29.64 -20.66
C SER A 425 -56.93 -29.41 -19.53
N ASN A 426 -57.33 -28.60 -18.52
CA ASN A 426 -56.96 -28.60 -17.08
C ASN A 426 -55.50 -28.45 -16.58
N GLY A 427 -55.22 -27.37 -15.83
CA GLY A 427 -54.11 -27.28 -14.86
C GLY A 427 -53.58 -25.85 -14.58
N VAL A 428 -53.74 -25.31 -13.35
CA VAL A 428 -53.36 -23.94 -12.94
C VAL A 428 -53.13 -23.90 -11.41
N PRO A 429 -52.21 -23.10 -10.82
CA PRO A 429 -51.07 -22.34 -11.37
C PRO A 429 -49.69 -22.69 -10.75
N GLY A 430 -48.62 -22.19 -11.38
CA GLY A 430 -47.29 -22.03 -10.76
C GLY A 430 -46.38 -21.18 -11.67
N PRO A 431 -45.93 -19.98 -11.26
CA PRO A 431 -45.21 -19.08 -12.17
C PRO A 431 -43.74 -19.48 -12.32
N LEU A 432 -43.33 -19.78 -13.56
CA LEU A 432 -41.93 -19.88 -13.99
C LEU A 432 -41.55 -18.64 -14.81
N SER A 433 -40.26 -18.29 -14.77
CA SER A 433 -39.69 -17.14 -15.48
C SER A 433 -39.67 -17.32 -17.00
N PRO A 434 -39.84 -16.24 -17.79
CA PRO A 434 -39.36 -16.17 -19.16
C PRO A 434 -37.91 -15.67 -19.22
N GLY A 435 -37.10 -16.29 -20.09
CA GLY A 435 -35.78 -15.79 -20.49
C GLY A 435 -35.85 -14.86 -21.71
N CYS A 436 -34.67 -14.56 -22.26
CA CYS A 436 -34.44 -13.64 -23.38
C CYS A 436 -35.17 -14.02 -24.68
N ASP A 437 -35.38 -13.01 -25.53
CA ASP A 437 -35.33 -13.13 -26.99
C ASP A 437 -34.59 -11.89 -27.56
N ASP A 438 -34.14 -11.97 -28.81
CA ASP A 438 -33.05 -11.14 -29.34
C ASP A 438 -33.44 -9.74 -29.88
N GLY A 439 -32.44 -8.87 -30.05
CA GLY A 439 -32.62 -7.42 -30.19
C GLY A 439 -32.83 -6.86 -31.60
N VAL A 440 -33.41 -5.64 -31.66
CA VAL A 440 -33.34 -4.73 -32.81
C VAL A 440 -32.97 -3.33 -32.30
N ASP A 441 -32.08 -2.64 -33.03
CA ASP A 441 -31.50 -1.35 -32.62
C ASP A 441 -32.54 -0.23 -32.56
N GLY A 442 -32.37 0.66 -31.59
CA GLY A 442 -33.31 1.73 -31.26
C GLY A 442 -32.95 2.42 -29.95
N LYS A 443 -32.14 3.49 -30.04
CA LYS A 443 -31.82 4.36 -28.91
C LYS A 443 -33.10 4.93 -28.28
N LYS A 444 -33.60 4.29 -27.22
CA LYS A 444 -34.44 4.96 -26.23
C LYS A 444 -33.56 5.96 -25.51
N GLU A 445 -33.89 7.25 -25.64
CA GLU A 445 -33.49 8.23 -24.64
C GLU A 445 -34.24 7.89 -23.36
N ASP A 446 -33.59 7.14 -22.46
CA ASP A 446 -34.07 7.01 -21.09
C ASP A 446 -33.92 8.38 -20.42
N THR A 447 -35.04 9.08 -20.30
CA THR A 447 -35.10 10.40 -19.69
C THR A 447 -34.75 10.39 -18.20
N GLY A 448 -34.77 9.22 -17.53
CA GLY A 448 -34.44 9.10 -16.11
C GLY A 448 -35.32 9.99 -15.23
N LEU A 449 -36.61 10.09 -15.57
CA LEU A 449 -37.63 10.88 -14.88
C LEU A 449 -38.73 9.94 -14.39
N GLU A 450 -39.05 10.04 -13.11
CA GLU A 450 -40.02 9.21 -12.40
C GLU A 450 -40.99 10.05 -11.57
N VAL A 451 -42.04 9.44 -11.03
CA VAL A 451 -42.95 10.11 -10.09
C VAL A 451 -42.18 10.50 -8.83
N GLY A 452 -42.25 11.77 -8.44
CA GLY A 452 -41.41 12.41 -7.43
C GLY A 452 -40.24 13.23 -8.01
N SER A 453 -39.94 13.14 -9.31
CA SER A 453 -38.91 13.99 -9.93
C SER A 453 -39.31 15.46 -9.98
N MET A 454 -38.42 16.34 -9.51
CA MET A 454 -38.50 17.79 -9.72
C MET A 454 -38.10 18.12 -11.17
N VAL A 455 -38.93 18.89 -11.86
CA VAL A 455 -38.80 19.16 -13.30
C VAL A 455 -39.08 20.61 -13.67
N GLU A 456 -38.42 21.05 -14.73
CA GLU A 456 -38.69 22.29 -15.46
C GLU A 456 -39.33 21.98 -16.82
N VAL A 457 -40.31 22.79 -17.22
CA VAL A 457 -41.10 22.62 -18.45
C VAL A 457 -41.49 23.97 -19.07
N ASN A 458 -41.67 23.99 -20.40
CA ASN A 458 -41.98 25.18 -21.22
C ASN A 458 -40.88 26.26 -21.23
N ASP A 459 -41.14 27.34 -21.97
CA ASP A 459 -40.33 28.56 -22.04
C ASP A 459 -41.29 29.77 -21.99
N PRO A 460 -41.20 30.67 -20.99
CA PRO A 460 -40.29 30.62 -19.84
C PRO A 460 -40.52 29.38 -18.95
N PRO A 461 -39.49 28.92 -18.21
CA PRO A 461 -39.55 27.66 -17.46
C PRO A 461 -40.52 27.75 -16.28
N LEU A 462 -41.47 26.82 -16.25
CA LEU A 462 -42.31 26.51 -15.10
C LEU A 462 -41.71 25.32 -14.36
N PHE A 463 -41.60 25.42 -13.04
CA PHE A 463 -41.05 24.37 -12.17
C PHE A 463 -42.17 23.63 -11.43
N GLY A 464 -41.96 22.33 -11.16
CA GLY A 464 -42.89 21.51 -10.40
C GLY A 464 -42.41 20.08 -10.17
N VAL A 465 -43.28 19.24 -9.60
CA VAL A 465 -42.99 17.84 -9.26
C VAL A 465 -43.90 16.91 -10.05
N ILE A 466 -43.32 15.91 -10.74
CA ILE A 466 -44.10 14.85 -11.41
C ILE A 466 -44.88 14.05 -10.36
N HIS A 467 -46.20 14.13 -10.40
CA HIS A 467 -47.12 13.37 -9.54
C HIS A 467 -47.74 12.16 -10.25
N TRP A 468 -47.63 12.08 -11.58
CA TRP A 468 -48.14 10.96 -12.37
C TRP A 468 -47.35 10.80 -13.67
N ILE A 469 -47.14 9.57 -14.12
CA ILE A 469 -46.67 9.25 -15.48
C ILE A 469 -47.56 8.17 -16.06
N GLY A 470 -48.07 8.37 -17.27
CA GLY A 470 -48.89 7.36 -17.95
C GLY A 470 -49.19 7.69 -19.41
N ARG A 471 -50.17 6.99 -19.97
CA ARG A 471 -50.73 7.26 -21.31
C ARG A 471 -52.12 7.87 -21.13
N ILE A 472 -52.45 8.84 -21.97
CA ILE A 472 -53.77 9.49 -21.98
C ILE A 472 -54.45 9.19 -23.31
N SER A 473 -55.75 8.92 -23.30
CA SER A 473 -56.56 8.70 -24.50
C SER A 473 -56.38 9.83 -25.52
N GLY A 474 -55.92 9.49 -26.72
CA GLY A 474 -55.56 10.44 -27.78
C GLY A 474 -54.09 10.88 -27.84
N ILE A 475 -53.26 10.52 -26.85
CA ILE A 475 -51.81 10.80 -26.85
C ILE A 475 -51.02 9.48 -26.86
N ALA A 476 -50.35 9.19 -27.98
CA ALA A 476 -49.60 7.94 -28.20
C ALA A 476 -48.30 7.81 -27.39
N GLU A 477 -47.88 8.87 -26.70
CA GLU A 477 -46.62 9.02 -25.97
C GLU A 477 -46.87 9.07 -24.46
N LEU A 478 -45.83 8.87 -23.64
CA LEU A 478 -45.95 9.06 -22.19
C LEU A 478 -46.16 10.54 -21.85
N VAL A 479 -47.10 10.78 -20.94
CA VAL A 479 -47.46 12.10 -20.40
C VAL A 479 -47.11 12.12 -18.91
N ALA A 480 -46.42 13.17 -18.48
CA ALA A 480 -46.24 13.51 -17.08
C ALA A 480 -47.40 14.43 -16.64
N GLY A 481 -48.01 14.08 -15.51
CA GLY A 481 -48.83 14.99 -14.71
C GLY A 481 -47.96 15.62 -13.64
N ILE A 482 -47.84 16.95 -13.67
CA ILE A 482 -46.94 17.74 -12.82
C ILE A 482 -47.80 18.65 -11.92
N GLU A 483 -47.45 18.72 -10.63
CA GLU A 483 -47.91 19.82 -9.77
C GLU A 483 -46.88 20.95 -9.82
N LEU A 484 -47.30 22.14 -10.24
CA LEU A 484 -46.43 23.32 -10.39
C LEU A 484 -46.24 24.09 -9.08
N ASP A 485 -45.03 24.65 -8.90
CA ASP A 485 -44.70 25.58 -7.81
C ASP A 485 -45.67 26.78 -7.80
N GLN A 486 -46.02 27.27 -8.99
CA GLN A 486 -46.85 28.46 -9.24
C GLN A 486 -48.20 28.09 -9.85
N GLU A 487 -49.23 28.89 -9.60
CA GLU A 487 -50.53 28.74 -10.25
C GLU A 487 -50.48 29.20 -11.71
N LEU A 488 -51.05 28.38 -12.60
CA LEU A 488 -51.17 28.62 -14.03
C LEU A 488 -52.64 28.82 -14.38
N THR A 489 -52.98 29.92 -15.07
CA THR A 489 -54.39 30.28 -15.39
C THR A 489 -55.12 29.26 -16.28
N ALA A 490 -54.40 28.31 -16.88
CA ALA A 490 -54.92 27.17 -17.64
C ALA A 490 -54.52 25.81 -17.03
N GLY A 491 -54.08 25.77 -15.77
CA GLY A 491 -53.76 24.55 -15.04
C GLY A 491 -55.01 23.83 -14.54
N THR A 492 -54.88 22.54 -14.23
CA THR A 492 -55.96 21.69 -13.71
C THR A 492 -55.77 21.42 -12.20
N ASP A 493 -56.56 20.50 -11.64
CA ASP A 493 -56.44 19.99 -10.27
C ASP A 493 -55.89 18.53 -10.24
N GLY A 494 -55.23 18.11 -11.33
CA GLY A 494 -54.80 16.73 -11.57
C GLY A 494 -55.82 15.88 -12.35
N SER A 495 -56.91 16.50 -12.83
CA SER A 495 -57.82 15.91 -13.82
C SER A 495 -57.50 16.31 -15.27
N TYR A 496 -57.91 15.47 -16.22
CA TYR A 496 -57.79 15.68 -17.67
C TYR A 496 -59.00 15.04 -18.38
N LEU A 497 -59.71 15.81 -19.22
CA LEU A 497 -60.93 15.37 -19.94
C LEU A 497 -62.01 14.67 -19.08
N GLY A 498 -62.06 14.96 -17.78
CA GLY A 498 -63.02 14.38 -16.83
C GLY A 498 -62.51 13.17 -16.05
N GLU A 499 -61.40 12.54 -16.48
CA GLU A 499 -60.70 11.53 -15.69
C GLU A 499 -59.71 12.19 -14.72
N ARG A 500 -59.43 11.53 -13.59
CA ARG A 500 -58.48 12.02 -12.58
C ARG A 500 -57.24 11.12 -12.52
N HIS A 501 -56.08 11.70 -12.82
CA HIS A 501 -54.80 11.00 -12.82
C HIS A 501 -53.97 11.28 -11.56
N PHE A 502 -54.08 12.49 -10.99
CA PHE A 502 -53.52 12.84 -9.68
C PHE A 502 -54.41 13.83 -8.93
N ARG A 503 -53.94 14.33 -7.78
CA ARG A 503 -54.56 15.43 -7.03
C ARG A 503 -53.49 16.48 -6.76
N CYS A 504 -53.81 17.73 -7.03
CA CYS A 504 -53.05 18.92 -6.67
C CYS A 504 -54.05 20.06 -6.39
N PRO A 505 -53.64 21.21 -5.85
CA PRO A 505 -54.50 22.40 -5.79
C PRO A 505 -54.98 22.81 -7.19
N ALA A 506 -56.16 23.44 -7.26
CA ALA A 506 -56.67 23.97 -8.52
C ALA A 506 -55.65 24.94 -9.15
N ASN A 507 -55.63 25.00 -10.49
CA ASN A 507 -54.68 25.79 -11.29
C ASN A 507 -53.20 25.36 -11.19
N LYS A 508 -52.84 24.28 -10.46
CA LYS A 508 -51.44 23.82 -10.35
C LYS A 508 -51.11 22.57 -11.16
N GLY A 509 -52.10 21.83 -11.63
CA GLY A 509 -51.89 20.63 -12.44
C GLY A 509 -51.52 20.97 -13.88
N LEU A 510 -50.45 20.38 -14.40
CA LEU A 510 -50.05 20.49 -15.80
C LEU A 510 -49.79 19.11 -16.40
N PHE A 511 -50.36 18.84 -17.57
CA PHE A 511 -50.12 17.61 -18.34
C PHE A 511 -49.25 17.92 -19.56
N VAL A 512 -48.06 17.33 -19.63
CA VAL A 512 -47.10 17.50 -20.74
C VAL A 512 -46.46 16.17 -21.12
N LYS A 513 -46.01 16.05 -22.36
CA LYS A 513 -45.28 14.86 -22.84
C LYS A 513 -44.00 14.70 -22.01
N LEU A 514 -43.70 13.48 -21.54
CA LEU A 514 -42.57 13.22 -20.63
C LEU A 514 -41.23 13.72 -21.18
N ARG A 515 -41.00 13.59 -22.50
CA ARG A 515 -39.81 14.12 -23.20
C ARG A 515 -39.68 15.65 -23.24
N ASN A 516 -40.73 16.39 -22.89
CA ASN A 516 -40.69 17.85 -22.77
C ASN A 516 -40.28 18.29 -21.34
N CYS A 517 -40.24 17.35 -20.39
CA CYS A 517 -39.75 17.59 -19.04
C CYS A 517 -38.23 17.50 -19.01
N ARG A 518 -37.60 18.44 -18.32
CA ARG A 518 -36.18 18.36 -17.94
C ARG A 518 -36.09 18.32 -16.43
N ARG A 519 -34.99 17.79 -15.88
CA ARG A 519 -34.74 17.92 -14.43
C ARG A 519 -34.57 19.40 -14.08
N ASP A 520 -35.16 19.81 -12.97
CA ASP A 520 -35.12 21.19 -12.48
C ASP A 520 -33.67 21.69 -12.32
N SER A 521 -33.27 22.67 -13.15
CA SER A 521 -31.90 23.20 -13.17
C SER A 521 -31.48 23.95 -11.90
N ARG A 522 -32.43 24.24 -10.99
CA ARG A 522 -32.13 24.80 -9.65
C ARG A 522 -31.40 23.78 -8.75
N PHE A 523 -31.45 22.49 -9.08
CA PHE A 523 -30.88 21.41 -8.29
C PHE A 523 -29.83 20.60 -9.09
N PRO A 524 -28.60 20.43 -8.57
CA PRO A 524 -27.63 19.51 -9.17
C PRO A 524 -28.22 18.10 -9.28
N ALA A 525 -28.01 17.44 -10.42
CA ALA A 525 -28.38 16.04 -10.57
C ALA A 525 -27.62 15.19 -9.53
N PRO A 526 -28.25 14.16 -8.93
CA PRO A 526 -27.54 13.22 -8.06
C PRO A 526 -26.32 12.65 -8.79
N GLU A 527 -25.15 12.72 -8.15
CA GLU A 527 -23.93 12.16 -8.75
C GLU A 527 -24.15 10.66 -9.01
N LYS A 528 -24.01 10.26 -10.28
CA LYS A 528 -23.95 8.83 -10.61
C LYS A 528 -22.76 8.22 -9.86
N PRO A 529 -22.89 7.06 -9.20
CA PRO A 529 -21.77 6.42 -8.51
C PRO A 529 -20.54 6.33 -9.42
N ILE A 530 -19.52 7.13 -9.12
CA ILE A 530 -18.36 7.29 -10.02
C ILE A 530 -17.54 6.01 -9.94
N ASN A 531 -17.41 5.31 -11.07
CA ASN A 531 -16.55 4.14 -11.17
C ASN A 531 -15.10 4.55 -10.92
N GLN A 532 -14.59 4.20 -9.73
CA GLN A 532 -13.30 4.66 -9.23
C GLN A 532 -12.13 4.21 -10.13
N VAL A 533 -12.27 3.06 -10.79
CA VAL A 533 -11.32 2.52 -11.78
C VAL A 533 -11.20 3.44 -13.01
N GLU A 534 -12.33 3.92 -13.51
CA GLU A 534 -12.41 4.75 -14.71
C GLU A 534 -12.08 6.22 -14.40
N ARG A 535 -12.20 6.64 -13.14
CA ARG A 535 -11.76 7.96 -12.66
C ARG A 535 -10.27 8.18 -12.92
N CYS A 536 -9.41 7.17 -12.74
CA CYS A 536 -7.97 7.24 -13.04
C CYS A 536 -7.64 7.38 -14.54
N ASN A 537 -8.61 7.10 -15.43
CA ASN A 537 -8.48 7.34 -16.88
C ASN A 537 -9.19 8.64 -17.33
N SER A 538 -9.82 9.39 -16.42
CA SER A 538 -10.57 10.60 -16.75
C SER A 538 -9.65 11.82 -16.90
N ILE A 539 -10.10 12.86 -17.62
CA ILE A 539 -9.32 14.05 -17.95
C ILE A 539 -8.74 14.75 -16.69
N ALA A 540 -9.47 14.72 -15.56
CA ALA A 540 -9.03 15.29 -14.29
C ALA A 540 -7.84 14.55 -13.64
N PHE A 541 -7.52 13.34 -14.11
CA PHE A 541 -6.42 12.50 -13.61
C PHE A 541 -5.55 11.97 -14.75
N ALA A 542 -5.49 12.68 -15.90
CA ALA A 542 -4.78 12.22 -17.10
C ALA A 542 -3.29 11.88 -16.84
N GLU A 543 -2.64 12.57 -15.89
CA GLU A 543 -1.27 12.27 -15.45
C GLU A 543 -1.10 10.89 -14.80
N TRP A 544 -2.17 10.21 -14.40
CA TRP A 544 -2.17 8.87 -13.78
C TRP A 544 -2.60 7.76 -14.75
N GLY A 545 -2.90 8.10 -16.01
CA GLY A 545 -3.06 7.12 -17.07
C GLY A 545 -1.75 6.39 -17.40
N SER A 546 -1.85 5.22 -18.04
CA SER A 546 -0.71 4.53 -18.63
C SER A 546 -0.96 4.21 -20.10
N GLU A 547 0.01 4.57 -20.95
CA GLU A 547 -0.04 4.38 -22.40
C GLU A 547 0.08 2.90 -22.79
N ARG A 548 -0.37 2.55 -24.00
CA ARG A 548 -0.18 1.21 -24.59
C ARG A 548 1.08 1.21 -25.45
N VAL A 549 2.02 0.32 -25.14
CA VAL A 549 3.35 0.21 -25.78
C VAL A 549 3.44 -1.11 -26.54
N GLU A 550 3.36 -1.03 -27.88
CA GLU A 550 3.46 -2.21 -28.77
C GLU A 550 4.89 -2.80 -28.82
N GLU A 551 5.90 -1.95 -28.69
CA GLU A 551 7.31 -2.31 -28.85
C GLU A 551 7.74 -3.29 -27.73
N PRO A 552 8.18 -4.53 -28.04
CA PRO A 552 8.65 -5.48 -27.04
C PRO A 552 9.78 -4.89 -26.21
N THR A 553 9.51 -4.61 -24.95
CA THR A 553 10.42 -3.88 -24.06
C THR A 553 11.10 -4.89 -23.12
N PRO A 554 12.43 -5.09 -23.21
CA PRO A 554 13.14 -6.00 -22.31
C PRO A 554 13.17 -5.46 -20.87
N PRO A 555 13.43 -6.31 -19.85
CA PRO A 555 13.60 -5.86 -18.48
C PRO A 555 14.76 -4.86 -18.37
N VAL A 556 14.56 -3.81 -17.57
CA VAL A 556 15.63 -2.84 -17.27
C VAL A 556 16.58 -3.46 -16.25
N GLN A 557 17.89 -3.28 -16.42
CA GLN A 557 18.92 -3.87 -15.55
C GLN A 557 19.81 -2.82 -14.88
N GLU A 558 20.50 -3.27 -13.83
CA GLU A 558 21.51 -2.52 -13.06
C GLU A 558 21.01 -1.15 -12.60
N ASP A 559 21.80 -0.08 -12.68
CA ASP A 559 21.42 1.23 -12.17
C ASP A 559 20.30 1.91 -12.98
N GLN A 560 20.11 1.55 -14.26
CA GLN A 560 18.95 2.03 -15.05
C GLN A 560 17.62 1.57 -14.44
N ALA A 561 17.59 0.38 -13.84
CA ALA A 561 16.40 -0.10 -13.15
C ALA A 561 16.10 0.73 -11.89
N LYS A 562 17.12 1.29 -11.22
CA LYS A 562 16.94 2.26 -10.14
C LYS A 562 16.34 3.56 -10.69
N GLU A 563 16.85 4.10 -11.80
CA GLU A 563 16.33 5.33 -12.42
C GLU A 563 14.87 5.21 -12.92
N VAL A 564 14.52 4.08 -13.55
CA VAL A 564 13.18 3.82 -14.07
C VAL A 564 12.19 3.50 -12.94
N TYR A 565 12.55 2.63 -11.99
CA TYR A 565 11.60 2.14 -10.99
C TYR A 565 11.59 2.91 -9.68
N GLN A 566 12.68 3.49 -9.19
CA GLN A 566 12.71 4.05 -7.83
C GLN A 566 11.85 5.34 -7.72
N GLY A 567 11.06 5.43 -6.64
CA GLY A 567 10.29 6.63 -6.29
C GLY A 567 8.83 6.39 -5.92
N TRP A 568 8.12 7.49 -5.71
CA TRP A 568 6.65 7.54 -5.63
C TRP A 568 6.03 7.50 -7.03
N LYS A 569 4.80 7.00 -7.15
CA LYS A 569 4.11 6.81 -8.45
C LYS A 569 4.92 5.92 -9.39
N ARG A 570 5.43 4.81 -8.84
CA ARG A 570 6.23 3.81 -9.54
C ARG A 570 5.77 2.40 -9.20
N GLY A 571 6.02 1.45 -10.10
CA GLY A 571 5.46 0.11 -10.03
C GLY A 571 4.00 0.07 -10.52
N ILE A 572 3.26 -0.95 -10.09
CA ILE A 572 1.86 -1.16 -10.48
C ILE A 572 0.95 -0.51 -9.43
N GLN A 573 0.00 0.34 -9.86
CA GLN A 573 -0.97 0.95 -8.95
C GLN A 573 -2.01 -0.09 -8.48
N GLY A 574 -2.12 -0.26 -7.16
CA GLY A 574 -3.11 -1.17 -6.57
C GLY A 574 -4.48 -0.53 -6.35
N HIS A 575 -5.54 -1.32 -6.47
CA HIS A 575 -6.93 -0.90 -6.26
C HIS A 575 -7.84 -2.10 -5.91
N LEU A 576 -8.76 -1.93 -4.96
CA LEU A 576 -9.72 -2.96 -4.51
C LEU A 576 -9.08 -4.34 -4.24
N ASN A 577 -8.18 -4.40 -3.25
CA ASN A 577 -7.53 -5.64 -2.80
C ASN A 577 -6.64 -6.36 -3.85
N SER A 578 -6.13 -5.64 -4.86
CA SER A 578 -5.31 -6.20 -5.95
C SER A 578 -3.87 -6.61 -5.60
N CYS A 579 -3.39 -6.38 -4.38
CA CYS A 579 -1.96 -6.48 -4.04
C CYS A 579 -1.32 -7.83 -4.41
N TYR A 580 -2.07 -8.93 -4.32
CA TYR A 580 -1.65 -10.27 -4.76
C TYR A 580 -1.25 -10.32 -6.24
N LEU A 581 -2.00 -9.62 -7.10
CA LEU A 581 -1.77 -9.52 -8.54
C LEU A 581 -0.66 -8.51 -8.82
N ASP A 582 -0.72 -7.33 -8.20
CA ASP A 582 0.25 -6.25 -8.41
C ASP A 582 1.67 -6.72 -8.06
N ALA A 583 1.83 -7.30 -6.86
CA ALA A 583 3.11 -7.82 -6.39
C ALA A 583 3.60 -9.01 -7.23
N SER A 584 2.71 -9.91 -7.65
CA SER A 584 3.10 -11.07 -8.48
C SER A 584 3.52 -10.67 -9.90
N LEU A 585 2.81 -9.73 -10.53
CA LEU A 585 3.19 -9.21 -11.85
C LEU A 585 4.49 -8.41 -11.79
N PHE A 586 4.68 -7.59 -10.75
CA PHE A 586 5.93 -6.86 -10.54
C PHE A 586 7.10 -7.82 -10.26
N SER A 587 6.91 -8.83 -9.40
CA SER A 587 7.89 -9.89 -9.13
C SER A 587 8.31 -10.63 -10.39
N LEU A 588 7.36 -11.00 -11.26
CA LEU A 588 7.65 -11.78 -12.48
C LEU A 588 8.29 -10.96 -13.60
N PHE A 589 7.79 -9.75 -13.87
CA PHE A 589 8.04 -9.07 -15.14
C PHE A 589 8.86 -7.78 -15.05
N SER A 590 9.11 -7.19 -13.87
CA SER A 590 9.86 -5.92 -13.80
C SER A 590 11.32 -6.07 -14.27
N CYS A 591 12.11 -6.88 -13.55
CA CYS A 591 13.56 -7.00 -13.72
C CYS A 591 14.00 -8.35 -14.32
N CYS A 592 13.05 -9.24 -14.65
CA CYS A 592 13.31 -10.60 -15.12
C CYS A 592 12.58 -10.90 -16.44
N SER A 593 13.20 -11.72 -17.29
CA SER A 593 12.70 -12.14 -18.60
C SER A 593 12.35 -13.62 -18.72
N SER A 594 12.49 -14.41 -17.66
CA SER A 594 12.38 -15.88 -17.72
C SER A 594 10.96 -16.40 -18.01
N VAL A 595 9.98 -15.50 -18.01
CA VAL A 595 8.58 -15.74 -18.42
C VAL A 595 8.13 -14.86 -19.60
N ASP A 596 9.03 -14.09 -20.23
CA ASP A 596 8.69 -13.23 -21.38
C ASP A 596 8.18 -14.02 -22.59
N TRP A 597 8.59 -15.28 -22.72
CA TRP A 597 8.09 -16.18 -23.76
C TRP A 597 6.56 -16.31 -23.73
N VAL A 598 5.93 -16.21 -22.55
CA VAL A 598 4.46 -16.20 -22.39
C VAL A 598 3.80 -14.99 -23.07
N LEU A 599 4.49 -13.85 -23.08
CA LEU A 599 4.04 -12.59 -23.70
C LEU A 599 4.27 -12.60 -25.22
N LEU A 600 5.32 -13.29 -25.67
CA LEU A 600 5.77 -13.33 -27.06
C LEU A 600 5.26 -14.57 -27.83
N TRP A 601 4.61 -15.52 -27.15
CA TRP A 601 4.15 -16.77 -27.78
C TRP A 601 3.10 -16.51 -28.87
N PRO A 602 3.26 -17.09 -30.08
CA PRO A 602 2.28 -16.98 -31.14
C PRO A 602 0.88 -17.42 -30.67
N SER A 603 -0.15 -16.64 -31.00
CA SER A 603 -1.53 -17.08 -30.81
C SER A 603 -1.88 -18.14 -31.86
N ASN A 604 -2.25 -19.33 -31.42
CA ASN A 604 -2.70 -20.40 -32.31
C ASN A 604 -4.15 -20.15 -32.75
N PRO A 605 -4.59 -20.64 -33.92
CA PRO A 605 -6.01 -20.58 -34.33
C PRO A 605 -6.97 -21.33 -33.39
N SER A 606 -6.45 -22.19 -32.52
CA SER A 606 -7.18 -22.88 -31.46
C SER A 606 -7.27 -22.09 -30.15
N ASP A 607 -6.56 -20.95 -30.02
CA ASP A 607 -6.60 -20.08 -28.84
C ASP A 607 -7.86 -19.21 -28.87
N GLY A 608 -8.67 -19.29 -27.81
CA GLY A 608 -9.88 -18.48 -27.68
C GLY A 608 -9.54 -16.98 -27.62
N PRO A 609 -10.45 -16.09 -28.05
CA PRO A 609 -10.17 -14.65 -28.17
C PRO A 609 -9.73 -14.01 -26.85
N ARG A 610 -10.19 -14.54 -25.71
CA ARG A 610 -9.76 -14.11 -24.37
C ARG A 610 -8.27 -14.34 -24.11
N CYS A 611 -7.68 -15.42 -24.63
CA CYS A 611 -6.27 -15.74 -24.44
C CYS A 611 -5.38 -14.74 -25.21
N SER A 612 -5.70 -14.46 -26.48
CA SER A 612 -4.96 -13.45 -27.25
C SER A 612 -5.18 -12.03 -26.69
N GLN A 613 -6.38 -11.69 -26.25
CA GLN A 613 -6.69 -10.42 -25.57
C GLN A 613 -5.92 -10.26 -24.24
N ALA A 614 -5.86 -11.31 -23.41
CA ALA A 614 -5.11 -11.30 -22.16
C ALA A 614 -3.60 -11.20 -22.40
N ARG A 615 -3.06 -11.89 -23.42
CA ARG A 615 -1.65 -11.83 -23.79
C ARG A 615 -1.26 -10.44 -24.28
N ASP A 616 -2.08 -9.81 -25.12
CA ASP A 616 -1.81 -8.46 -25.61
C ASP A 616 -1.99 -7.38 -24.53
N LEU A 617 -3.04 -7.46 -23.69
CA LEU A 617 -3.21 -6.58 -22.54
C LEU A 617 -2.01 -6.67 -21.58
N LEU A 618 -1.61 -7.88 -21.20
CA LEU A 618 -0.49 -8.11 -20.29
C LEU A 618 0.82 -7.60 -20.89
N ARG A 619 1.07 -7.85 -22.18
CA ARG A 619 2.28 -7.38 -22.87
C ARG A 619 2.26 -5.85 -23.06
N CYS A 620 1.29 -5.33 -23.79
CA CYS A 620 1.30 -3.97 -24.32
C CYS A 620 0.74 -2.91 -23.37
N GLU A 621 -0.09 -3.27 -22.38
CA GLU A 621 -0.70 -2.30 -21.44
C GLU A 621 -0.22 -2.44 -19.99
N ILE A 622 0.49 -3.53 -19.65
CA ILE A 622 1.06 -3.75 -18.32
C ILE A 622 2.60 -3.85 -18.39
N VAL A 623 3.16 -4.90 -19.03
CA VAL A 623 4.61 -5.19 -18.93
C VAL A 623 5.48 -4.20 -19.72
N ASN A 624 5.16 -3.91 -20.98
CA ASN A 624 5.92 -2.93 -21.77
C ASN A 624 5.85 -1.52 -21.14
N PRO A 625 4.68 -0.98 -20.72
CA PRO A 625 4.61 0.30 -20.02
C PRO A 625 5.35 0.31 -18.67
N LEU A 626 5.25 -0.77 -17.88
CA LEU A 626 6.00 -0.91 -16.63
C LEU A 626 7.50 -0.78 -16.87
N ARG A 627 8.06 -1.46 -17.88
CA ARG A 627 9.49 -1.41 -18.20
C ARG A 627 9.94 -0.11 -18.85
N ARG A 628 9.10 0.51 -19.69
CA ARG A 628 9.43 1.75 -20.41
C ARG A 628 9.31 3.01 -19.55
N PHE A 629 8.32 3.05 -18.66
CA PHE A 629 7.94 4.26 -17.91
C PHE A 629 8.00 4.10 -16.39
N GLY A 630 8.22 2.87 -15.89
CA GLY A 630 8.30 2.60 -14.46
C GLY A 630 6.94 2.61 -13.73
N TYR A 631 5.81 2.71 -14.43
CA TYR A 631 4.48 2.86 -13.82
C TYR A 631 3.35 2.21 -14.67
N VAL A 632 2.33 1.66 -14.00
CA VAL A 632 1.08 1.15 -14.62
C VAL A 632 -0.14 1.57 -13.81
N CYS A 633 -1.19 2.06 -14.49
CA CYS A 633 -2.46 2.47 -13.89
C CYS A 633 -3.33 1.26 -13.48
N ALA A 634 -4.05 1.38 -12.36
CA ALA A 634 -4.94 0.35 -11.84
C ALA A 634 -6.09 -0.04 -12.80
N SER A 635 -6.41 0.81 -13.78
CA SER A 635 -7.39 0.49 -14.82
C SER A 635 -6.95 -0.68 -15.72
N LYS A 636 -5.63 -0.86 -15.92
CA LYS A 636 -5.06 -1.94 -16.72
C LYS A 636 -5.09 -3.28 -15.97
N THR A 637 -4.72 -3.28 -14.68
CA THR A 637 -4.85 -4.47 -13.84
C THR A 637 -6.31 -4.86 -13.63
N MET A 638 -7.23 -3.90 -13.49
CA MET A 638 -8.66 -4.20 -13.43
C MET A 638 -9.20 -4.80 -14.73
N ALA A 639 -8.71 -4.38 -15.90
CA ALA A 639 -9.05 -5.04 -17.17
C ALA A 639 -8.59 -6.51 -17.19
N LEU A 640 -7.41 -6.82 -16.65
CA LEU A 640 -6.94 -8.21 -16.52
C LEU A 640 -7.77 -9.00 -15.51
N ARG A 641 -8.17 -8.39 -14.38
CA ARG A 641 -9.07 -9.00 -13.38
C ARG A 641 -10.43 -9.37 -13.97
N ARG A 642 -10.99 -8.52 -14.84
CA ARG A 642 -12.23 -8.82 -15.59
C ARG A 642 -12.09 -9.99 -16.58
N LEU A 643 -10.92 -10.17 -17.21
CA LEU A 643 -10.64 -11.33 -18.07
C LEU A 643 -10.50 -12.62 -17.25
N LEU A 644 -9.86 -12.55 -16.08
CA LEU A 644 -9.76 -13.68 -15.14
C LEU A 644 -11.11 -14.07 -14.55
N GLU A 645 -11.94 -13.11 -14.14
CA GLU A 645 -13.33 -13.31 -13.72
C GLU A 645 -14.14 -14.02 -14.81
N ALA A 646 -14.07 -13.55 -16.07
CA ALA A 646 -14.80 -14.14 -17.18
C ALA A 646 -14.35 -15.57 -17.55
N GLU A 647 -13.09 -15.92 -17.33
CA GLU A 647 -12.54 -17.26 -17.59
C GLU A 647 -12.76 -18.23 -16.42
N CYS A 648 -12.71 -17.74 -15.18
CA CYS A 648 -12.90 -18.55 -13.98
C CYS A 648 -14.37 -18.68 -13.54
N SER A 649 -15.26 -17.82 -14.05
CA SER A 649 -16.62 -17.62 -13.53
C SER A 649 -16.66 -17.26 -12.03
N ASP A 650 -15.64 -16.55 -11.55
CA ASP A 650 -15.48 -16.17 -10.14
C ASP A 650 -15.44 -14.63 -9.98
N PRO A 651 -16.52 -14.01 -9.48
CA PRO A 651 -16.60 -12.55 -9.29
C PRO A 651 -15.75 -12.04 -8.11
N GLY A 652 -15.13 -12.92 -7.32
CA GLY A 652 -14.12 -12.52 -6.34
C GLY A 652 -12.89 -11.92 -7.00
N PHE A 653 -12.59 -12.27 -8.26
CA PHE A 653 -11.40 -11.77 -8.96
C PHE A 653 -11.35 -10.26 -9.13
N THR A 654 -12.46 -9.51 -9.09
CA THR A 654 -12.48 -8.05 -9.24
C THR A 654 -12.62 -7.25 -7.94
N ASN A 655 -12.94 -7.88 -6.80
CA ASN A 655 -13.20 -7.18 -5.53
C ASN A 655 -12.54 -7.77 -4.27
N GLN A 656 -12.16 -9.05 -4.26
CA GLN A 656 -11.56 -9.71 -3.09
C GLN A 656 -10.02 -9.77 -3.15
N GLU A 657 -9.40 -9.95 -1.99
CA GLU A 657 -8.03 -10.46 -1.88
C GLU A 657 -8.03 -11.92 -2.34
N LYS A 658 -6.99 -12.34 -3.07
CA LYS A 658 -6.74 -13.71 -3.51
C LYS A 658 -5.29 -14.09 -3.18
N ASP A 659 -4.97 -15.38 -3.22
CA ASP A 659 -3.60 -15.82 -3.00
C ASP A 659 -2.80 -15.87 -4.33
N PRO A 660 -1.49 -15.51 -4.33
CA PRO A 660 -0.64 -15.45 -5.51
C PRO A 660 -0.64 -16.71 -6.39
N GLU A 661 -0.67 -17.91 -5.81
CA GLU A 661 -0.73 -19.17 -6.54
C GLU A 661 -2.09 -19.42 -7.19
N GLU A 662 -3.20 -18.95 -6.59
CA GLU A 662 -4.50 -19.00 -7.26
C GLU A 662 -4.46 -18.09 -8.50
N PHE A 663 -4.00 -16.85 -8.33
CA PHE A 663 -3.82 -15.90 -9.41
C PHE A 663 -2.90 -16.43 -10.52
N LEU A 664 -1.72 -16.98 -10.18
CA LEU A 664 -0.77 -17.46 -11.18
C LEU A 664 -1.26 -18.71 -11.91
N ASN A 665 -1.88 -19.67 -11.21
CA ASN A 665 -2.49 -20.82 -11.89
C ASN A 665 -3.62 -20.38 -12.84
N LYS A 666 -4.44 -19.38 -12.46
CA LYS A 666 -5.49 -18.84 -13.33
C LYS A 666 -4.98 -18.00 -14.48
N LEU A 667 -3.90 -17.23 -14.29
CA LEU A 667 -3.23 -16.49 -15.36
C LEU A 667 -2.59 -17.45 -16.37
N PHE A 668 -1.91 -18.50 -15.92
CA PHE A 668 -1.31 -19.51 -16.78
C PHE A 668 -2.36 -20.39 -17.48
N GLN A 669 -3.49 -20.69 -16.83
CA GLN A 669 -4.66 -21.32 -17.47
C GLN A 669 -5.23 -20.43 -18.60
N LEU A 670 -5.47 -19.14 -18.35
CA LEU A 670 -5.99 -18.18 -19.32
C LEU A 670 -5.04 -17.95 -20.51
N LEU A 671 -3.74 -17.92 -20.26
CA LEU A 671 -2.69 -17.71 -21.28
C LEU A 671 -2.24 -19.01 -21.98
N ARG A 672 -2.74 -20.17 -21.53
CA ARG A 672 -2.40 -21.53 -22.00
C ARG A 672 -0.90 -21.82 -21.96
N VAL A 673 -0.31 -21.50 -20.82
CA VAL A 673 1.11 -21.75 -20.51
C VAL A 673 1.30 -23.22 -20.19
N GLU A 674 2.35 -23.86 -20.72
CA GLU A 674 2.71 -25.23 -20.35
C GLU A 674 3.21 -25.28 -18.88
N PRO A 675 3.01 -26.40 -18.16
CA PRO A 675 3.50 -26.56 -16.79
C PRO A 675 5.01 -26.29 -16.67
N LEU A 676 5.38 -25.37 -15.78
CA LEU A 676 6.77 -24.92 -15.62
C LEU A 676 7.66 -26.00 -14.98
N LEU A 677 7.05 -26.89 -14.19
CA LEU A 677 7.71 -27.89 -13.38
C LEU A 677 7.21 -29.29 -13.76
N LYS A 678 8.13 -30.16 -14.17
CA LYS A 678 7.90 -31.57 -14.43
C LYS A 678 8.61 -32.39 -13.34
N ILE A 679 7.83 -32.97 -12.44
CA ILE A 679 8.30 -33.63 -11.22
C ILE A 679 7.94 -35.12 -11.29
N ARG A 680 8.88 -36.00 -10.92
CA ARG A 680 8.71 -37.46 -10.89
C ARG A 680 8.82 -37.96 -9.46
N SER A 681 8.01 -38.95 -9.11
CA SER A 681 8.21 -39.73 -7.87
C SER A 681 9.17 -40.89 -8.13
N VAL A 682 10.19 -41.02 -7.28
CA VAL A 682 11.16 -42.12 -7.30
C VAL A 682 10.49 -43.47 -7.02
N THR A 683 9.36 -43.48 -6.29
CA THR A 683 8.58 -44.71 -6.02
C THR A 683 7.54 -45.03 -7.09
N GLN A 684 7.19 -44.08 -7.97
CA GLN A 684 6.17 -44.23 -9.00
C GLN A 684 6.65 -43.67 -10.35
N THR A 685 7.73 -44.26 -10.88
CA THR A 685 8.45 -43.81 -12.08
C THR A 685 7.64 -43.73 -13.38
N GLN A 686 6.43 -44.31 -13.42
CA GLN A 686 5.53 -44.26 -14.58
C GLN A 686 4.63 -43.03 -14.66
N GLN A 687 4.52 -42.21 -13.59
CA GLN A 687 3.63 -41.05 -13.58
C GLN A 687 4.42 -39.75 -13.33
N LEU A 688 4.44 -38.89 -14.33
CA LEU A 688 4.92 -37.52 -14.22
C LEU A 688 3.83 -36.67 -13.55
N GLN A 689 4.24 -35.76 -12.66
CA GLN A 689 3.39 -34.70 -12.12
C GLN A 689 3.82 -33.37 -12.74
N GLU A 690 2.84 -32.60 -13.18
CA GLU A 690 3.06 -31.33 -13.88
C GLU A 690 2.37 -30.20 -13.14
N CYS A 691 3.09 -29.12 -12.84
CA CYS A 691 2.55 -27.94 -12.17
C CYS A 691 3.33 -26.66 -12.54
N HIS A 692 2.81 -25.48 -12.15
CA HIS A 692 3.51 -24.21 -12.34
C HIS A 692 4.28 -23.73 -11.09
N LEU A 693 3.93 -24.23 -9.90
CA LEU A 693 4.53 -23.85 -8.61
C LEU A 693 4.72 -25.10 -7.75
N TYR A 694 5.71 -25.09 -6.85
CA TYR A 694 5.92 -26.14 -5.86
C TYR A 694 5.75 -25.61 -4.43
N GLN A 695 4.94 -26.31 -3.63
CA GLN A 695 4.81 -26.04 -2.20
C GLN A 695 5.95 -26.72 -1.45
N LEU A 696 6.76 -25.93 -0.73
CA LEU A 696 7.74 -26.48 0.20
C LEU A 696 7.02 -27.04 1.42
N PHE A 697 7.22 -28.32 1.70
CA PHE A 697 6.78 -28.98 2.93
C PHE A 697 7.94 -29.02 3.94
N PRO A 698 7.69 -28.69 5.22
CA PRO A 698 8.73 -28.73 6.24
C PRO A 698 9.05 -30.18 6.67
N PRO A 699 10.27 -30.43 7.18
CA PRO A 699 10.61 -31.73 7.75
C PRO A 699 9.71 -32.08 8.94
N SER A 700 9.35 -33.36 9.06
CA SER A 700 8.36 -33.86 10.03
C SER A 700 8.82 -33.81 11.49
N VAL A 701 10.09 -33.51 11.75
CA VAL A 701 10.67 -33.31 13.09
C VAL A 701 11.33 -31.93 13.15
N PRO A 702 10.84 -31.00 13.99
CA PRO A 702 11.52 -29.73 14.19
C PRO A 702 12.83 -29.95 14.95
N ALA A 703 13.95 -29.53 14.36
CA ALA A 703 15.26 -29.57 14.98
C ALA A 703 15.26 -28.77 16.30
N SER A 704 15.16 -29.49 17.42
CA SER A 704 14.96 -28.88 18.73
C SER A 704 16.27 -28.27 19.24
N PRO A 705 16.30 -26.96 19.57
CA PRO A 705 17.51 -26.34 20.07
C PRO A 705 17.86 -26.89 21.47
N SER A 706 18.98 -27.61 21.53
CA SER A 706 19.64 -28.12 22.74
C SER A 706 18.82 -29.08 23.65
N SER A 707 18.88 -30.37 23.33
CA SER A 707 18.99 -31.43 24.33
C SER A 707 20.38 -32.07 24.26
N PRO A 708 21.36 -31.63 25.07
CA PRO A 708 22.70 -32.23 25.07
C PRO A 708 22.62 -33.66 25.61
N SER A 709 23.14 -34.63 24.86
CA SER A 709 23.21 -36.03 25.28
C SER A 709 24.08 -36.16 26.55
N PRO A 710 23.67 -36.96 27.55
CA PRO A 710 24.34 -37.00 28.85
C PRO A 710 25.68 -37.76 28.78
N LEU A 711 26.78 -37.04 28.63
CA LEU A 711 28.14 -37.57 28.71
C LEU A 711 28.95 -36.85 29.81
N SER A 712 29.09 -37.54 30.94
CA SER A 712 30.05 -37.31 32.05
C SER A 712 29.86 -36.03 32.90
N PRO A 713 29.75 -36.17 34.25
CA PRO A 713 29.67 -35.02 35.15
C PRO A 713 31.06 -34.40 35.42
N SER A 714 31.25 -33.14 35.02
CA SER A 714 32.38 -32.32 35.45
C SER A 714 31.92 -31.30 36.50
N LEU A 715 32.55 -31.31 37.68
CA LEU A 715 32.17 -30.47 38.81
C LEU A 715 32.73 -29.04 38.68
N SER A 716 31.89 -28.08 38.26
CA SER A 716 32.23 -26.64 38.32
C SER A 716 30.97 -25.77 38.51
N PRO A 717 30.79 -25.08 39.66
CA PRO A 717 29.58 -24.31 39.93
C PRO A 717 29.69 -22.85 39.46
N ILE A 718 29.43 -22.58 38.17
CA ILE A 718 29.24 -21.21 37.66
C ILE A 718 28.02 -21.15 36.72
N PRO A 719 26.91 -20.47 37.10
CA PRO A 719 25.74 -20.31 36.24
C PRO A 719 25.95 -19.15 35.23
N LEU A 720 26.56 -19.43 34.08
CA LEU A 720 26.70 -18.46 32.99
C LEU A 720 25.52 -18.52 32.00
N SER A 721 24.96 -17.34 31.72
CA SER A 721 23.98 -17.02 30.67
C SER A 721 22.64 -17.78 30.65
N ILE A 722 21.55 -17.03 30.78
CA ILE A 722 20.22 -17.42 30.29
C ILE A 722 20.33 -17.60 28.76
N PRO A 723 19.75 -18.65 28.15
CA PRO A 723 19.77 -18.80 26.70
C PRO A 723 18.98 -17.66 26.05
N VAL A 724 19.66 -16.87 25.21
CA VAL A 724 19.01 -15.91 24.31
C VAL A 724 18.12 -16.71 23.35
N ALA A 725 16.86 -16.31 23.21
CA ALA A 725 15.93 -16.95 22.27
C ALA A 725 16.49 -16.79 20.85
N ARG A 726 16.87 -17.91 20.23
CA ARG A 726 17.39 -17.96 18.86
C ARG A 726 16.24 -18.08 17.87
N MET A 727 16.29 -17.32 16.78
CA MET A 727 15.35 -17.49 15.67
C MET A 727 15.57 -18.88 15.05
N ARG A 728 14.49 -19.62 14.82
CA ARG A 728 14.48 -20.83 14.00
C ARG A 728 14.55 -20.40 12.55
N VAL A 729 15.73 -20.60 11.94
CA VAL A 729 16.04 -20.24 10.55
C VAL A 729 16.23 -21.49 9.72
N ALA A 730 15.73 -21.48 8.49
CA ALA A 730 16.08 -22.44 7.45
C ALA A 730 16.23 -21.71 6.11
N SER A 731 17.20 -22.10 5.28
CA SER A 731 17.34 -21.59 3.92
C SER A 731 16.43 -22.31 2.94
N VAL A 732 16.10 -21.64 1.83
CA VAL A 732 15.24 -22.22 0.78
C VAL A 732 15.91 -23.42 0.10
N GLN A 733 17.24 -23.49 0.05
CA GLN A 733 17.96 -24.69 -0.38
C GLN A 733 17.65 -25.89 0.53
N THR A 734 17.83 -25.73 1.85
CA THR A 734 17.56 -26.79 2.84
C THR A 734 16.09 -27.22 2.83
N LEU A 735 15.16 -26.26 2.72
CA LEU A 735 13.72 -26.55 2.60
C LEU A 735 13.37 -27.29 1.30
N LEU A 736 13.97 -26.93 0.17
CA LEU A 736 13.76 -27.62 -1.10
C LEU A 736 14.32 -29.05 -1.07
N GLU A 737 15.54 -29.24 -0.58
CA GLU A 737 16.16 -30.57 -0.44
C GLU A 737 15.35 -31.48 0.48
N THR A 738 14.97 -31.01 1.67
CA THR A 738 14.17 -31.80 2.63
C THR A 738 12.76 -32.10 2.12
N SER A 739 12.08 -31.15 1.46
CA SER A 739 10.75 -31.35 0.88
C SER A 739 10.77 -32.41 -0.23
N PHE A 740 11.76 -32.35 -1.14
CA PHE A 740 11.94 -33.37 -2.18
C PHE A 740 12.34 -34.73 -1.59
N LEU A 741 13.22 -34.75 -0.60
CA LEU A 741 13.68 -35.97 0.08
C LEU A 741 12.53 -36.71 0.77
N HIS A 742 11.73 -36.02 1.60
CA HIS A 742 10.63 -36.63 2.35
C HIS A 742 9.48 -37.10 1.44
N ALA A 743 9.23 -36.40 0.33
CA ALA A 743 8.21 -36.79 -0.64
C ALA A 743 8.73 -37.80 -1.70
N GLY A 744 10.02 -38.12 -1.72
CA GLY A 744 10.63 -39.04 -2.69
C GLY A 744 10.60 -38.50 -4.13
N LEU A 745 10.81 -37.20 -4.32
CA LEU A 745 10.65 -36.50 -5.59
C LEU A 745 11.99 -36.16 -6.27
N LYS A 746 11.96 -36.06 -7.60
CA LYS A 746 13.01 -35.52 -8.46
C LYS A 746 12.40 -34.65 -9.56
N PHE A 747 13.16 -33.71 -10.10
CA PHE A 747 12.84 -33.00 -11.33
C PHE A 747 13.20 -33.88 -12.54
N ALA A 748 12.29 -33.99 -13.50
CA ALA A 748 12.53 -34.73 -14.75
C ALA A 748 13.36 -33.93 -15.77
N GLU A 749 13.28 -32.60 -15.71
CA GLU A 749 14.07 -31.64 -16.50
C GLU A 749 14.38 -30.40 -15.66
N ALA A 750 15.41 -29.62 -16.03
CA ALA A 750 15.78 -28.42 -15.28
C ALA A 750 14.83 -27.24 -15.64
N PRO A 751 14.04 -26.71 -14.68
CA PRO A 751 13.08 -25.66 -14.97
C PRO A 751 13.76 -24.32 -15.26
N SER A 752 13.27 -23.59 -16.27
CA SER A 752 13.74 -22.26 -16.63
C SER A 752 13.34 -21.19 -15.60
N CYS A 753 12.18 -21.39 -14.96
CA CYS A 753 11.65 -20.58 -13.87
C CYS A 753 11.05 -21.52 -12.80
N LEU A 754 11.39 -21.33 -11.53
CA LEU A 754 10.97 -22.17 -10.40
C LEU A 754 10.32 -21.30 -9.30
N PRO A 755 8.98 -21.21 -9.27
CA PRO A 755 8.23 -20.63 -8.16
C PRO A 755 8.13 -21.61 -6.98
N LEU A 756 8.64 -21.19 -5.81
CA LEU A 756 8.58 -21.96 -4.56
C LEU A 756 7.68 -21.23 -3.55
N LEU A 757 6.60 -21.86 -3.11
CA LEU A 757 5.74 -21.39 -2.02
C LEU A 757 6.35 -21.83 -0.68
N MET A 758 6.40 -20.91 0.29
CA MET A 758 7.03 -21.12 1.59
C MET A 758 6.11 -21.92 2.55
N PRO A 759 6.66 -22.66 3.54
CA PRO A 759 5.88 -23.46 4.48
C PRO A 759 5.14 -22.58 5.52
N ARG A 760 3.94 -22.10 5.14
CA ARG A 760 3.00 -21.34 5.97
C ARG A 760 1.72 -22.15 6.20
N PHE A 761 1.07 -21.97 7.35
CA PHE A 761 -0.20 -22.64 7.67
C PHE A 761 -1.24 -21.60 8.11
N GLY A 762 -1.97 -21.03 7.13
CA GLY A 762 -2.90 -19.92 7.36
C GLY A 762 -2.19 -18.61 7.73
N LYS A 763 -2.95 -17.63 8.23
CA LYS A 763 -2.44 -16.27 8.50
C LYS A 763 -1.61 -16.17 9.80
N ASP A 764 -1.90 -17.01 10.80
CA ASP A 764 -1.28 -16.89 12.14
C ASP A 764 -0.06 -17.81 12.39
N PHE A 765 0.14 -18.87 11.59
CA PHE A 765 1.21 -19.86 11.84
C PHE A 765 2.30 -19.83 10.75
N LYS A 766 3.45 -19.28 11.13
CA LYS A 766 4.73 -19.38 10.41
C LYS A 766 5.56 -20.49 11.05
N MET A 767 5.97 -21.50 10.29
CA MET A 767 6.73 -22.61 10.89
C MET A 767 8.15 -22.20 11.30
N PHE A 768 8.76 -21.26 10.60
CA PHE A 768 10.09 -20.70 10.91
C PHE A 768 9.96 -19.23 11.33
N ASP A 769 10.87 -18.78 12.20
CA ASP A 769 10.86 -17.39 12.69
C ASP A 769 11.49 -16.45 11.65
N ALA A 770 12.38 -16.99 10.81
CA ALA A 770 12.71 -16.46 9.50
C ALA A 770 13.04 -17.59 8.52
N ILE A 771 12.81 -17.36 7.24
CA ILE A 771 13.37 -18.15 6.15
C ILE A 771 14.51 -17.32 5.52
N LEU A 772 15.53 -17.99 5.01
CA LEU A 772 16.63 -17.36 4.27
C LEU A 772 16.49 -17.67 2.77
N PRO A 773 15.99 -16.74 1.93
CA PRO A 773 15.98 -16.90 0.48
C PRO A 773 17.42 -17.03 -0.06
N SER A 774 17.80 -18.23 -0.47
CA SER A 774 19.12 -18.51 -1.02
C SER A 774 19.34 -17.68 -2.29
N LEU A 775 20.39 -16.85 -2.37
CA LEU A 775 20.67 -16.04 -3.58
C LEU A 775 20.88 -16.90 -4.84
N THR A 776 21.27 -18.16 -4.65
CA THR A 776 21.35 -19.18 -5.70
C THR A 776 20.99 -20.52 -5.06
N ILE A 777 20.19 -21.32 -5.76
CA ILE A 777 19.92 -22.72 -5.41
C ILE A 777 20.61 -23.64 -6.41
N ASP A 778 21.03 -24.81 -5.94
CA ASP A 778 21.67 -25.86 -6.73
C ASP A 778 20.71 -27.05 -6.79
N ILE A 779 20.22 -27.36 -8.00
CA ILE A 779 19.20 -28.38 -8.23
C ILE A 779 19.79 -29.66 -8.86
N THR A 780 21.11 -29.71 -9.04
CA THR A 780 21.83 -30.84 -9.69
C THR A 780 21.43 -32.18 -9.10
N ASP A 781 21.39 -32.27 -7.77
CA ASP A 781 21.16 -33.52 -7.04
C ASP A 781 19.66 -33.88 -6.93
N LEU A 782 18.79 -32.93 -7.30
CA LEU A 782 17.34 -33.07 -7.36
C LEU A 782 16.84 -33.48 -8.76
N LEU A 783 17.70 -33.48 -9.78
CA LEU A 783 17.37 -33.89 -11.15
C LEU A 783 17.65 -35.38 -11.38
N ASP A 784 16.76 -36.08 -12.09
CA ASP A 784 16.90 -37.52 -12.36
C ASP A 784 18.18 -37.87 -13.14
N ASP A 785 18.29 -37.41 -14.39
CA ASP A 785 19.34 -37.83 -15.34
C ASP A 785 20.54 -36.86 -15.33
N THR A 786 21.25 -36.79 -14.21
CA THR A 786 22.41 -35.89 -14.02
C THR A 786 23.71 -36.60 -13.66
N LEU A 787 24.84 -36.05 -14.10
CA LEU A 787 26.16 -36.45 -13.61
C LEU A 787 26.45 -35.76 -12.28
N ARG A 788 26.34 -36.51 -11.20
CA ARG A 788 26.51 -36.03 -9.82
C ARG A 788 27.83 -36.48 -9.20
N GLN A 789 28.21 -35.85 -8.09
CA GLN A 789 29.51 -36.01 -7.43
C GLN A 789 29.41 -36.87 -6.15
N CYS A 790 30.32 -37.82 -6.00
CA CYS A 790 30.45 -38.65 -4.80
C CYS A 790 30.84 -37.79 -3.59
N SER A 791 30.01 -37.78 -2.55
CA SER A 791 30.17 -36.97 -1.33
C SER A 791 31.46 -37.26 -0.54
N ILE A 792 32.19 -38.34 -0.87
CA ILE A 792 33.44 -38.77 -0.25
C ILE A 792 34.66 -38.46 -1.13
N CYS A 793 34.66 -38.94 -2.39
CA CYS A 793 35.84 -38.90 -3.26
C CYS A 793 35.72 -38.01 -4.51
N GLN A 794 34.60 -37.31 -4.68
CA GLN A 794 34.32 -36.39 -5.80
C GLN A 794 34.32 -37.00 -7.23
N ALA A 795 34.51 -38.32 -7.36
CA ALA A 795 34.26 -39.07 -8.58
C ALA A 795 32.76 -39.12 -8.92
N VAL A 796 32.39 -39.65 -10.09
CA VAL A 796 30.98 -39.84 -10.50
C VAL A 796 30.22 -40.66 -9.45
N ALA A 797 29.06 -40.17 -9.01
CA ALA A 797 28.15 -40.94 -8.18
C ALA A 797 27.26 -41.86 -9.04
N GLU A 798 27.15 -43.12 -8.63
CA GLU A 798 26.23 -44.11 -9.22
C GLU A 798 25.08 -44.45 -8.27
N TRP A 799 25.22 -44.12 -6.99
CA TRP A 799 24.32 -44.52 -5.91
C TRP A 799 23.95 -43.30 -5.05
N GLU A 800 22.69 -43.17 -4.66
CA GLU A 800 22.24 -42.24 -3.63
C GLU A 800 21.64 -43.01 -2.45
N CYS A 801 21.74 -42.47 -1.23
CA CYS A 801 21.14 -43.09 -0.06
C CYS A 801 20.41 -42.06 0.80
N LEU A 802 19.08 -42.06 0.70
CA LEU A 802 18.20 -41.13 1.41
C LEU A 802 18.37 -41.27 2.95
N GLN A 803 18.52 -42.50 3.45
CA GLN A 803 18.76 -42.80 4.87
C GLN A 803 20.11 -42.29 5.39
N CYS A 804 21.09 -41.99 4.53
CA CYS A 804 22.32 -41.34 4.98
C CYS A 804 22.17 -39.83 5.17
N TYR A 805 21.10 -39.19 4.71
CA TYR A 805 20.96 -37.71 4.74
C TYR A 805 21.09 -37.14 6.15
N GLU A 806 20.41 -37.77 7.11
CA GLU A 806 20.43 -37.43 8.54
C GLU A 806 21.74 -37.83 9.25
N ASP A 807 22.62 -38.60 8.60
CA ASP A 807 23.89 -39.03 9.18
C ASP A 807 24.93 -37.89 9.14
N LEU A 808 25.14 -37.29 10.32
CA LEU A 808 26.10 -36.22 10.55
C LEU A 808 27.57 -36.70 10.58
N ASP A 809 27.84 -38.01 10.65
CA ASP A 809 29.20 -38.55 10.49
C ASP A 809 29.71 -38.40 9.03
N ILE A 810 28.80 -38.11 8.10
CA ILE A 810 29.06 -37.94 6.67
C ILE A 810 28.77 -36.49 6.30
N THR A 811 29.66 -35.84 5.54
CA THR A 811 29.55 -34.46 4.99
C THR A 811 28.15 -33.83 5.14
N PRO A 812 27.90 -33.02 6.19
CA PRO A 812 26.55 -32.54 6.52
C PRO A 812 25.93 -31.63 5.45
N GLY A 813 24.59 -31.57 5.42
CA GLY A 813 23.84 -30.55 4.68
C GLY A 813 23.63 -30.78 3.19
N HIS A 814 23.86 -31.99 2.66
CA HIS A 814 23.62 -32.34 1.26
C HIS A 814 23.08 -33.77 1.09
N LEU A 815 22.38 -34.01 -0.02
CA LEU A 815 22.04 -35.34 -0.54
C LEU A 815 23.30 -36.22 -0.66
N LYS A 816 23.27 -37.41 -0.02
CA LYS A 816 24.45 -38.28 0.12
C LYS A 816 24.51 -39.28 -1.04
N GLN A 817 25.64 -39.26 -1.73
CA GLN A 817 25.81 -39.98 -2.99
C GLN A 817 27.23 -40.51 -3.13
N TYR A 818 27.36 -41.62 -3.84
CA TYR A 818 28.56 -42.43 -3.81
C TYR A 818 28.86 -43.04 -5.17
N CYS A 819 30.15 -43.07 -5.54
CA CYS A 819 30.62 -44.05 -6.52
C CYS A 819 30.50 -45.46 -5.94
N HIS A 820 30.52 -46.50 -6.77
CA HIS A 820 30.36 -47.89 -6.32
C HIS A 820 31.26 -48.27 -5.12
N THR A 821 32.55 -47.89 -5.15
CA THR A 821 33.51 -48.18 -4.07
C THR A 821 33.15 -47.50 -2.75
N CYS A 822 32.82 -46.21 -2.78
CA CYS A 822 32.44 -45.47 -1.57
C CYS A 822 31.09 -45.96 -1.01
N ASN A 823 30.16 -46.37 -1.88
CA ASN A 823 28.87 -46.92 -1.46
C ASN A 823 29.07 -48.15 -0.57
N THR A 824 29.91 -49.10 -1.01
CA THR A 824 30.23 -50.32 -0.28
C THR A 824 30.94 -50.02 1.04
N GLN A 825 31.90 -49.08 1.06
CA GLN A 825 32.64 -48.71 2.29
C GLN A 825 31.75 -48.02 3.33
N VAL A 826 30.88 -47.09 2.90
CA VAL A 826 30.00 -46.33 3.80
C VAL A 826 28.97 -47.23 4.47
N HIS A 827 28.38 -48.17 3.73
CA HIS A 827 27.34 -49.07 4.22
C HIS A 827 27.89 -50.34 4.91
N ALA A 828 29.17 -50.67 4.75
CA ALA A 828 29.84 -51.65 5.60
C ALA A 828 29.92 -51.22 7.08
N HIS A 829 29.75 -49.92 7.38
CA HIS A 829 29.75 -49.40 8.75
C HIS A 829 28.49 -49.78 9.53
N ARG A 830 28.63 -50.27 10.78
CA ARG A 830 27.53 -50.83 11.60
C ARG A 830 26.28 -49.95 11.73
N LYS A 831 26.42 -48.61 11.78
CA LYS A 831 25.27 -47.68 11.81
C LYS A 831 24.40 -47.74 10.54
N ARG A 832 24.97 -48.15 9.40
CA ARG A 832 24.43 -47.96 8.04
C ARG A 832 24.22 -49.26 7.25
N GLN A 833 24.51 -50.42 7.84
CA GLN A 833 24.32 -51.74 7.22
C GLN A 833 22.85 -52.06 6.91
N SER A 834 21.91 -51.37 7.55
CA SER A 834 20.45 -51.49 7.34
C SER A 834 19.90 -50.51 6.30
N HIS A 835 20.74 -49.69 5.66
CA HIS A 835 20.30 -48.73 4.66
C HIS A 835 20.15 -49.41 3.28
N GLY A 836 19.21 -48.92 2.47
CA GLY A 836 19.06 -49.30 1.06
C GLY A 836 19.50 -48.18 0.12
N PRO A 837 20.72 -48.24 -0.45
CA PRO A 837 21.14 -47.32 -1.51
C PRO A 837 20.39 -47.61 -2.81
N LEU A 838 19.90 -46.55 -3.47
CA LEU A 838 19.28 -46.61 -4.78
C LEU A 838 20.31 -46.27 -5.86
N LYS A 839 20.17 -46.87 -7.04
CA LYS A 839 21.04 -46.56 -8.19
C LYS A 839 20.49 -45.34 -8.94
N VAL A 840 21.36 -44.38 -9.24
CA VAL A 840 21.02 -43.12 -9.91
C VAL A 840 21.01 -43.31 -11.44
N GLY A 841 20.14 -42.59 -12.15
CA GLY A 841 20.18 -42.49 -13.61
C GLY A 841 21.43 -41.75 -14.07
N MET A 842 22.16 -42.30 -15.04
CA MET A 842 23.33 -41.64 -15.63
C MET A 842 23.09 -41.38 -17.12
N PRO A 843 23.38 -40.17 -17.62
CA PRO A 843 23.42 -39.90 -19.06
C PRO A 843 24.29 -40.90 -19.82
N GLY A 844 23.80 -41.38 -20.96
CA GLY A 844 24.43 -42.48 -21.70
C GLY A 844 25.77 -42.10 -22.33
N GLY A 845 26.87 -42.61 -21.77
CA GLY A 845 28.21 -42.56 -22.38
C GLY A 845 29.35 -42.52 -21.35
N PRO A 846 30.60 -42.87 -21.75
CA PRO A 846 31.76 -42.76 -20.87
C PRO A 846 32.18 -41.28 -20.71
N TRP A 847 31.86 -40.68 -19.57
CA TRP A 847 32.23 -39.30 -19.26
C TRP A 847 33.71 -39.18 -18.82
N THR A 848 34.43 -38.23 -19.44
CA THR A 848 35.88 -38.00 -19.21
C THR A 848 36.21 -36.56 -18.80
N GLY A 849 35.22 -35.69 -18.61
CA GLY A 849 35.40 -34.27 -18.29
C GLY A 849 35.33 -33.93 -16.79
N PRO A 850 35.65 -32.68 -16.39
CA PRO A 850 35.50 -32.25 -14.99
C PRO A 850 34.02 -32.09 -14.60
N LEU A 851 33.58 -32.79 -13.54
CA LEU A 851 32.21 -32.73 -13.00
C LEU A 851 31.81 -31.37 -12.39
N HIS A 852 32.68 -30.37 -12.39
CA HIS A 852 32.38 -29.04 -11.86
C HIS A 852 31.59 -28.16 -12.85
N GLY A 853 31.63 -28.48 -14.15
CA GLY A 853 30.90 -27.76 -15.20
C GLY A 853 29.46 -28.26 -15.44
N THR A 854 28.96 -29.22 -14.64
CA THR A 854 27.64 -29.85 -14.83
C THR A 854 26.61 -29.49 -13.74
N ARG A 855 26.94 -28.54 -12.85
CA ARG A 855 26.04 -28.14 -11.75
C ARG A 855 24.93 -27.20 -12.25
N GLN A 856 23.69 -27.67 -12.20
CA GLN A 856 22.49 -26.93 -12.57
C GLN A 856 22.08 -26.00 -11.42
N ARG A 857 22.09 -24.68 -11.68
CA ARG A 857 21.85 -23.64 -10.68
C ARG A 857 20.84 -22.61 -11.14
N LEU A 858 20.00 -22.16 -10.21
CA LEU A 858 19.01 -21.12 -10.45
C LEU A 858 19.28 -19.93 -9.52
N ALA A 859 19.25 -18.72 -10.06
CA ALA A 859 19.41 -17.48 -9.31
C ALA A 859 18.05 -17.00 -8.75
N LEU A 860 18.05 -16.45 -7.54
CA LEU A 860 16.88 -15.79 -6.96
C LEU A 860 16.69 -14.42 -7.62
N PHE A 861 15.53 -14.17 -8.24
CA PHE A 861 15.24 -12.87 -8.87
C PHE A 861 14.14 -12.07 -8.17
N ALA A 862 13.21 -12.71 -7.46
CA ALA A 862 12.19 -12.02 -6.68
C ALA A 862 11.70 -12.82 -5.47
N VAL A 863 11.17 -12.10 -4.47
CA VAL A 863 10.46 -12.66 -3.31
C VAL A 863 9.18 -11.87 -3.08
N THR A 864 8.02 -12.51 -3.25
CA THR A 864 6.73 -11.95 -2.83
C THR A 864 6.54 -12.26 -1.33
N CYS A 865 6.09 -11.27 -0.54
CA CYS A 865 5.95 -11.35 0.91
C CYS A 865 4.56 -10.93 1.39
N ILE A 866 4.08 -11.51 2.49
CA ILE A 866 2.85 -11.12 3.21
C ILE A 866 3.05 -11.18 4.73
N GLU A 867 2.65 -10.09 5.39
CA GLU A 867 2.65 -9.97 6.86
C GLU A 867 1.29 -10.38 7.45
N THR A 868 0.17 -9.94 6.85
CA THR A 868 -1.21 -10.25 7.31
C THR A 868 -2.23 -10.39 6.17
N SER A 869 -2.42 -9.33 5.38
CA SER A 869 -3.39 -9.22 4.27
C SER A 869 -2.97 -8.13 3.28
N HIS A 870 -1.66 -8.06 3.00
CA HIS A 870 -1.10 -7.13 2.03
C HIS A 870 0.19 -7.74 1.45
N TYR A 871 0.16 -7.99 0.14
CA TYR A 871 1.25 -8.57 -0.61
C TYR A 871 2.19 -7.49 -1.15
N VAL A 872 3.49 -7.65 -0.89
CA VAL A 872 4.57 -6.76 -1.38
C VAL A 872 5.64 -7.58 -2.11
N SER A 873 6.43 -6.93 -2.95
CA SER A 873 7.47 -7.57 -3.76
C SER A 873 8.86 -7.05 -3.42
N PHE A 874 9.83 -7.96 -3.37
CA PHE A 874 11.25 -7.64 -3.46
C PHE A 874 11.78 -8.18 -4.78
N VAL A 875 12.42 -7.33 -5.59
CA VAL A 875 13.03 -7.75 -6.86
C VAL A 875 14.51 -7.42 -6.88
N LYS A 876 15.29 -8.36 -7.42
CA LYS A 876 16.71 -8.21 -7.70
C LYS A 876 16.87 -7.66 -9.11
N HIS A 877 17.47 -6.49 -9.23
CA HIS A 877 17.52 -5.73 -10.49
C HIS A 877 18.92 -5.67 -11.13
N GLY A 878 19.92 -6.24 -10.48
CA GLY A 878 21.31 -6.28 -10.93
C GLY A 878 22.09 -7.43 -10.28
N PRO A 879 23.30 -7.74 -10.75
CA PRO A 879 24.06 -8.91 -10.28
C PRO A 879 24.54 -8.78 -8.84
N ARG A 880 24.79 -7.56 -8.33
CA ARG A 880 25.44 -7.35 -7.04
C ARG A 880 24.57 -7.80 -5.86
N PRO A 881 25.14 -8.14 -4.69
CA PRO A 881 24.34 -8.51 -3.52
C PRO A 881 23.36 -7.43 -3.08
N ASP A 882 23.71 -6.15 -3.28
CA ASP A 882 22.97 -4.96 -2.86
C ASP A 882 21.97 -4.40 -3.88
N ASP A 883 21.85 -4.98 -5.08
CA ASP A 883 20.91 -4.55 -6.13
C ASP A 883 19.47 -5.08 -5.88
N TRP A 884 18.80 -4.52 -4.85
CA TRP A 884 17.42 -4.86 -4.48
C TRP A 884 16.48 -3.66 -4.45
N LEU A 885 15.28 -3.85 -4.99
CA LEU A 885 14.14 -2.94 -4.89
C LEU A 885 13.01 -3.60 -4.10
N PHE A 886 12.37 -2.83 -3.22
CA PHE A 886 11.11 -3.13 -2.54
C PHE A 886 9.96 -2.38 -3.23
N PHE A 887 8.87 -3.07 -3.54
CA PHE A 887 7.68 -2.51 -4.18
C PHE A 887 6.41 -2.79 -3.35
N ASP A 888 5.62 -1.74 -3.17
CA ASP A 888 4.30 -1.77 -2.54
C ASP A 888 3.28 -1.03 -3.43
N SER A 889 2.18 -1.70 -3.80
CA SER A 889 1.17 -1.16 -4.73
C SER A 889 0.19 -0.17 -4.07
N MET A 890 0.21 -0.06 -2.73
CA MET A 890 -0.71 0.74 -1.93
C MET A 890 0.02 1.52 -0.81
N ALA A 891 1.24 1.99 -1.11
CA ALA A 891 2.15 2.61 -0.15
C ALA A 891 1.66 3.93 0.48
N ASP A 892 0.82 4.68 -0.23
CA ASP A 892 0.11 5.87 0.27
C ASP A 892 -1.23 6.01 -0.48
N ARG A 893 -2.10 6.96 -0.09
CA ARG A 893 -3.44 7.14 -0.69
C ARG A 893 -3.84 8.61 -0.81
N GLU A 894 -4.10 9.04 -2.04
CA GLU A 894 -4.59 10.40 -2.33
C GLU A 894 -6.13 10.42 -2.32
N GLY A 895 -6.71 11.04 -1.28
CA GLY A 895 -8.14 11.30 -1.15
C GLY A 895 -8.91 10.28 -0.29
N GLU A 896 -10.16 10.62 0.04
CA GLU A 896 -11.04 9.86 0.94
C GLU A 896 -11.86 8.80 0.16
N GLU A 897 -13.19 8.77 0.23
CA GLU A 897 -13.99 7.70 -0.40
C GLU A 897 -13.75 7.58 -1.91
N ASN A 898 -13.57 8.72 -2.60
CA ASN A 898 -13.25 8.81 -4.03
C ASN A 898 -11.73 8.79 -4.35
N GLY A 899 -10.88 8.50 -3.36
CA GLY A 899 -9.43 8.51 -3.48
C GLY A 899 -8.80 7.25 -4.09
N PHE A 900 -7.59 7.40 -4.64
CA PHE A 900 -6.82 6.34 -5.28
C PHE A 900 -5.50 6.09 -4.54
N ASN A 901 -4.94 4.90 -4.70
CA ASN A 901 -3.68 4.53 -4.04
C ASN A 901 -2.47 5.00 -4.88
N VAL A 902 -1.38 5.33 -4.19
CA VAL A 902 -0.09 5.71 -4.78
C VAL A 902 0.90 4.57 -4.55
N PRO A 903 1.38 3.91 -5.62
CA PRO A 903 2.38 2.86 -5.48
C PRO A 903 3.77 3.47 -5.30
N GLN A 904 4.66 2.74 -4.61
CA GLN A 904 6.02 3.18 -4.34
C GLN A 904 7.02 2.03 -4.55
N VAL A 905 8.18 2.37 -5.11
CA VAL A 905 9.35 1.49 -5.13
C VAL A 905 10.51 2.16 -4.39
N ARG A 906 11.11 1.45 -3.44
CA ARG A 906 12.23 1.90 -2.60
C ARG A 906 13.45 1.00 -2.86
N ALA A 907 14.65 1.55 -2.99
CA ALA A 907 15.86 0.73 -2.96
C ALA A 907 16.10 0.20 -1.53
N CYS A 908 16.45 -1.08 -1.38
CA CYS A 908 16.63 -1.73 -0.08
C CYS A 908 17.95 -2.53 0.03
N PRO A 909 19.13 -1.91 -0.26
CA PRO A 909 20.43 -2.57 -0.31
C PRO A 909 20.89 -3.23 1.00
N GLU A 910 20.25 -2.95 2.14
CA GLU A 910 20.46 -3.70 3.37
C GLU A 910 20.07 -5.19 3.25
N VAL A 911 19.06 -5.52 2.44
CA VAL A 911 18.58 -6.90 2.22
C VAL A 911 19.75 -7.81 1.81
N GLY A 912 20.57 -7.36 0.87
CA GLY A 912 21.76 -8.07 0.40
C GLY A 912 22.76 -8.44 1.50
N ARG A 913 22.85 -7.63 2.56
CA ARG A 913 23.75 -7.88 3.69
C ARG A 913 23.25 -9.02 4.57
N TYR A 914 21.93 -9.10 4.79
CA TYR A 914 21.31 -10.20 5.54
C TYR A 914 21.25 -11.50 4.72
N LEU A 915 20.98 -11.41 3.42
CA LEU A 915 21.03 -12.56 2.49
C LEU A 915 22.43 -13.15 2.31
N SER A 916 23.48 -12.42 2.69
CA SER A 916 24.87 -12.89 2.71
C SER A 916 25.28 -13.56 4.05
N LEU A 917 24.34 -13.73 5.00
CA LEU A 917 24.60 -14.41 6.27
C LEU A 917 24.29 -15.91 6.18
N SER A 918 24.97 -16.72 7.00
CA SER A 918 24.58 -18.12 7.22
C SER A 918 23.39 -18.21 8.18
N GLU A 919 22.63 -19.31 8.08
CA GLU A 919 21.50 -19.61 8.98
C GLU A 919 21.88 -19.45 10.46
N GLU A 920 23.05 -19.96 10.84
CA GLU A 920 23.64 -19.81 12.18
C GLU A 920 23.85 -18.37 12.65
N LYS A 921 24.18 -17.44 11.73
CA LYS A 921 24.39 -16.02 12.08
C LYS A 921 23.06 -15.31 12.17
N LEU A 922 22.13 -15.60 11.25
CA LEU A 922 20.78 -15.05 11.26
C LEU A 922 20.00 -15.50 12.50
N GLY A 923 20.13 -16.78 12.88
CA GLY A 923 19.52 -17.37 14.09
C GLY A 923 20.00 -16.78 15.42
N ARG A 924 21.03 -15.94 15.42
CA ARG A 924 21.54 -15.21 16.60
C ARG A 924 21.09 -13.75 16.65
N LEU A 925 20.35 -13.27 15.64
CA LEU A 925 19.78 -11.92 15.62
C LEU A 925 18.46 -11.89 16.41
N ASP A 926 18.08 -10.70 16.87
CA ASP A 926 16.75 -10.40 17.39
C ASP A 926 15.85 -9.96 16.20
N PRO A 927 14.67 -10.56 15.97
CA PRO A 927 13.72 -10.09 14.95
C PRO A 927 13.41 -8.59 15.03
N ALA A 928 13.37 -8.02 16.24
CA ALA A 928 13.12 -6.60 16.48
C ALA A 928 14.32 -5.70 16.14
N SER A 929 15.50 -6.28 15.87
CA SER A 929 16.69 -5.58 15.38
C SER A 929 16.82 -5.54 13.85
N LEU A 930 15.95 -6.26 13.14
CA LEU A 930 15.91 -6.26 11.68
C LEU A 930 15.20 -5.00 11.15
N ARG A 931 15.81 -4.35 10.15
CA ARG A 931 15.15 -3.26 9.39
C ARG A 931 13.90 -3.77 8.67
N GLU A 932 12.84 -2.98 8.57
CA GLU A 932 11.54 -3.39 7.98
C GLU A 932 11.66 -4.13 6.63
N PRO A 933 12.44 -3.67 5.64
CA PRO A 933 12.60 -4.41 4.38
C PRO A 933 13.27 -5.79 4.59
N ALA A 934 14.28 -5.88 5.45
CA ALA A 934 14.93 -7.16 5.77
C ALA A 934 14.04 -8.05 6.65
N ARG A 935 13.30 -7.47 7.60
CA ARG A 935 12.32 -8.16 8.46
C ARG A 935 11.26 -8.81 7.58
N ARG A 936 10.67 -8.06 6.64
CA ARG A 936 9.62 -8.58 5.76
C ARG A 936 10.15 -9.60 4.77
N LEU A 937 11.32 -9.39 4.15
CA LEU A 937 11.89 -10.42 3.27
C LEU A 937 12.22 -11.73 4.00
N LEU A 938 12.64 -11.69 5.27
CA LEU A 938 13.02 -12.88 6.03
C LEU A 938 11.86 -13.54 6.81
N CYS A 939 10.96 -12.74 7.39
CA CYS A 939 9.87 -13.22 8.24
C CYS A 939 8.51 -13.27 7.50
N ASP A 940 8.38 -12.53 6.40
CA ASP A 940 7.13 -12.39 5.62
C ASP A 940 7.22 -13.02 4.22
N SER A 941 8.34 -13.66 3.85
CA SER A 941 8.50 -14.43 2.60
C SER A 941 7.34 -15.41 2.37
N TYR A 942 6.61 -15.22 1.28
CA TYR A 942 5.49 -16.06 0.87
C TYR A 942 5.88 -16.97 -0.30
N MET A 943 6.48 -16.38 -1.33
CA MET A 943 6.90 -17.09 -2.55
C MET A 943 8.26 -16.57 -2.99
N CYS A 944 9.21 -17.47 -3.24
CA CYS A 944 10.52 -17.14 -3.82
C CYS A 944 10.53 -17.57 -5.30
N LEU A 945 10.98 -16.68 -6.18
CA LEU A 945 11.05 -16.92 -7.61
C LEU A 945 12.51 -17.05 -8.07
N TYR A 946 12.82 -18.20 -8.64
CA TYR A 946 14.14 -18.55 -9.16
C TYR A 946 14.13 -18.71 -10.68
N HIS A 947 15.25 -18.44 -11.34
CA HIS A 947 15.39 -18.65 -12.79
C HIS A 947 16.77 -19.18 -13.17
N SER A 948 16.87 -19.82 -14.34
CA SER A 948 18.16 -20.12 -14.96
C SER A 948 18.68 -18.87 -15.68
N PRO A 949 19.87 -18.34 -15.32
CA PRO A 949 20.48 -17.22 -16.05
C PRO A 949 20.87 -17.60 -17.49
N GLU A 950 21.18 -18.87 -17.75
CA GLU A 950 21.62 -19.35 -19.06
C GLU A 950 20.49 -19.38 -20.10
N LEU A 951 19.25 -19.58 -19.62
CA LEU A 951 18.01 -19.65 -20.38
C LEU A 951 17.23 -18.31 -20.42
N SER A 952 17.83 -17.23 -19.92
CA SER A 952 17.24 -15.89 -20.05
C SER A 952 17.15 -15.44 -21.52
N LEU A 953 16.00 -14.89 -21.90
CA LEU A 953 15.66 -14.51 -23.28
C LEU A 953 16.54 -13.38 -23.86
N TYR A 954 17.00 -12.47 -23.00
CA TYR A 954 17.97 -11.42 -23.35
C TYR A 954 19.29 -11.69 -22.63
N LYS A 955 20.41 -11.31 -23.25
CA LYS A 955 21.79 -11.53 -22.79
C LYS A 955 22.62 -10.27 -23.01
#